data_AF-A0A4Y2L0S4-F1
#
_entry.id   AF-A0A4Y2L0S4-F1
#
_cell.length_a   1.000
_cell.length_b   1.000
_cell.length_c   1.000
_cell.angle_alpha   90.00
_cell.angle_beta   90.00
_cell.angle_gamma   90.00
#
_symmetry.space_group_name_H-M   'P 1'
#
loop_
_entity.id
_entity.type
_entity.pdbx_description
1 polymer ?
#
loop_
_entity_poly.entity_id
_entity_poly.type
_entity_poly.pdbx_seq_one_letter_code
_entity_poly.pdbx_strand_id
1 'polypeptide(L)'
;MIELSFSDSNSEKNCLTYIETPITLLTLDIICDKSSVVAYHPPPAFSSSFAFLLLLKTKRKAWEDFCVNYNDRYGSLFKLVFNKSTGENSIGVSPNNDPNNSIVDRITHIMDFFFPGKSPDDNFVFNPIVGPISSLTIEDLEITFGNLKGGKAPGLDRIDYRMCRAVFITDKIFMLDLFNRCFILNYFPRCLRNARVFFLLKDGKDPGLCNSYRPVCLLPTLGKVVERLFLIKLNGWLDQHNIIHDNQYGFREGRSCDLAIHTLVETMKFKMNTDHLALVSLDIKSAFDNMNWSVLFKIFNDIGLPSFYRNFIFYYLCDRTVLYINDVCETTRHCFKGCPQGSVIAPVIWNIYINTILCNNNTTLYTQAFADDLALVVSGRRARDLESNTNSALEQIALNLSDLKLKLSAEKCQALVVRSISSYRFSKRNYTVLNRKPTLKINGYSIKISDSLKILGIVLDNKFTWSPHILSLHNKALFLTCNFNRIVKVKWSLNKNLIKFWYSTVIEKALLYGASVWGGALTKQQVDRLHSIQRIFLLKFTRAYRTTSTNVLNTLTGIPPLHVVAKTEFIKFRIWAGHANFYTDILGNIQLDNNISIKNIPSSSKFIILNENISNADFEVYTDGSRIEDETGFAVCIFQENNNIENHLYKLKSHNSVFQAELAAIHCAANWAASKNVSINIHTDSLSSIAAIKSASARSSFVNNIKQDLVKIKHRPLLGQSPRRDPGERIGRPTGKTCDHHGG
;
A
#
# COMPACT_ATOMS: atom_id res chain seq x y z
N MET A 1 -38.12 -31.34 -10.02
CA MET A 1 -38.84 -32.36 -10.83
C MET A 1 -39.33 -31.62 -12.06
N ILE A 2 -39.01 -32.08 -13.28
CA ILE A 2 -39.39 -31.47 -14.58
C ILE A 2 -38.71 -30.10 -14.87
N GLU A 3 -38.14 -29.75 -16.04
CA GLU A 3 -37.49 -30.48 -17.17
C GLU A 3 -36.50 -29.48 -17.86
N LEU A 4 -35.35 -29.89 -18.42
CA LEU A 4 -35.03 -30.07 -19.86
C LEU A 4 -35.52 -28.92 -20.80
N SER A 5 -34.79 -28.42 -21.81
CA SER A 5 -33.60 -28.85 -22.60
C SER A 5 -32.97 -27.58 -23.28
N PHE A 6 -31.85 -27.52 -24.04
CA PHE A 6 -31.11 -28.40 -24.97
C PHE A 6 -29.57 -28.06 -24.89
N SER A 7 -28.63 -29.02 -24.94
CA SER A 7 -27.80 -29.46 -26.11
C SER A 7 -26.98 -28.34 -26.83
N ASP A 8 -25.73 -28.49 -27.29
CA ASP A 8 -24.70 -29.56 -27.27
C ASP A 8 -23.35 -28.94 -27.80
N SER A 9 -22.20 -29.58 -28.08
CA SER A 9 -21.69 -30.98 -28.12
C SER A 9 -20.14 -30.98 -27.99
N ASN A 10 -19.51 -32.18 -28.01
CA ASN A 10 -18.09 -32.50 -28.30
C ASN A 10 -17.01 -31.95 -27.31
N SER A 11 -16.27 -32.77 -26.54
CA SER A 11 -15.37 -33.91 -26.86
C SER A 11 -14.02 -33.50 -27.50
N GLU A 12 -12.85 -33.97 -27.08
CA GLU A 12 -12.52 -34.86 -25.94
C GLU A 12 -11.04 -34.70 -25.46
N LYS A 13 -10.58 -35.60 -24.59
CA LYS A 13 -9.22 -35.58 -23.98
C LYS A 13 -8.11 -35.76 -25.04
N ASN A 14 -6.91 -35.18 -24.81
CA ASN A 14 -5.74 -36.00 -24.42
C ASN A 14 -4.41 -35.24 -24.17
N CYS A 15 -3.60 -35.90 -23.34
CA CYS A 15 -2.13 -35.96 -23.27
C CYS A 15 -1.22 -34.71 -23.23
N LEU A 16 -0.37 -34.70 -22.20
CA LEU A 16 0.93 -34.02 -22.14
C LEU A 16 1.90 -34.60 -23.19
N THR A 17 2.74 -33.75 -23.80
CA THR A 17 4.13 -34.11 -24.17
C THR A 17 5.03 -32.89 -24.25
N TYR A 18 6.31 -33.05 -23.91
CA TYR A 18 7.39 -32.10 -24.22
C TYR A 18 7.71 -32.15 -25.71
N ILE A 19 7.99 -31.00 -26.34
CA ILE A 19 8.98 -30.87 -27.42
C ILE A 19 9.74 -29.55 -27.21
N GLU A 20 11.07 -29.61 -27.34
CA GLU A 20 11.99 -28.46 -27.25
C GLU A 20 12.03 -27.71 -28.59
N THR A 21 12.26 -26.39 -28.56
CA THR A 21 12.44 -25.59 -29.80
C THR A 21 13.93 -25.37 -30.10
N PRO A 22 14.58 -26.15 -30.98
CA PRO A 22 15.90 -25.79 -31.49
C PRO A 22 15.80 -24.57 -32.41
N ILE A 23 16.82 -23.70 -32.36
CA ILE A 23 16.86 -22.46 -33.14
C ILE A 23 17.24 -22.79 -34.60
N THR A 24 16.28 -22.72 -35.52
CA THR A 24 16.56 -22.83 -36.96
C THR A 24 17.04 -21.49 -37.52
N LEU A 25 18.36 -21.32 -37.56
CA LEU A 25 19.02 -20.22 -38.27
C LEU A 25 18.91 -20.47 -39.79
N LEU A 26 18.03 -19.71 -40.46
CA LEU A 26 17.88 -19.73 -41.91
C LEU A 26 18.89 -18.77 -42.57
N THR A 27 20.15 -19.20 -42.66
CA THR A 27 21.12 -18.63 -43.61
C THR A 27 20.75 -19.04 -45.02
N LEU A 28 20.51 -18.05 -45.88
CA LEU A 28 20.07 -18.23 -47.26
C LEU A 28 21.24 -17.88 -48.21
N ASP A 29 22.18 -18.82 -48.35
CA ASP A 29 23.28 -18.69 -49.31
C ASP A 29 22.76 -18.90 -50.74
N ILE A 30 22.71 -17.82 -51.52
CA ILE A 30 22.35 -17.87 -52.94
C ILE A 30 23.63 -17.99 -53.75
N ILE A 31 24.01 -19.23 -54.06
CA ILE A 31 25.01 -19.53 -55.09
C ILE A 31 24.41 -19.12 -56.44
N CYS A 32 24.97 -18.09 -57.06
CA CYS A 32 24.49 -17.55 -58.33
C CYS A 32 25.30 -18.16 -59.49
N ASP A 33 24.64 -18.98 -60.31
CA ASP A 33 25.29 -19.71 -61.40
C ASP A 33 25.62 -18.83 -62.61
N LYS A 34 26.69 -19.13 -63.33
CA LYS A 34 27.26 -18.27 -64.39
C LYS A 34 26.94 -18.77 -65.80
N SER A 35 25.85 -18.27 -66.40
CA SER A 35 25.73 -18.24 -67.86
C SER A 35 24.71 -17.19 -68.36
N SER A 36 24.75 -16.88 -69.66
CA SER A 36 23.89 -15.91 -70.38
C SER A 36 23.93 -14.45 -69.88
N VAL A 37 24.89 -13.68 -70.39
CA VAL A 37 24.84 -12.21 -70.33
C VAL A 37 23.83 -11.70 -71.36
N VAL A 38 22.76 -11.04 -70.91
CA VAL A 38 21.91 -10.18 -71.74
C VAL A 38 21.90 -8.79 -71.14
N ALA A 39 22.35 -7.80 -71.91
CA ALA A 39 22.55 -6.43 -71.42
C ALA A 39 21.23 -5.67 -71.27
N TYR A 40 20.63 -5.73 -70.08
CA TYR A 40 19.57 -4.78 -69.71
C TYR A 40 20.18 -3.49 -69.16
N HIS A 41 19.84 -2.35 -69.78
CA HIS A 41 20.17 -1.03 -69.23
C HIS A 41 19.55 -0.86 -67.82
N PRO A 42 20.26 -0.21 -66.89
CA PRO A 42 19.73 0.03 -65.55
C PRO A 42 18.53 0.99 -65.62
N PRO A 43 17.35 0.62 -65.09
CA PRO A 43 16.28 1.60 -64.88
C PRO A 43 16.77 2.66 -63.86
N PRO A 44 16.32 3.93 -63.98
CA PRO A 44 16.84 5.03 -63.18
C PRO A 44 16.56 4.81 -61.69
N ALA A 45 17.47 5.29 -60.84
CA ALA A 45 17.55 5.07 -59.39
C ALA A 45 16.19 4.92 -58.68
N PHE A 46 15.69 3.67 -58.58
CA PHE A 46 14.36 3.36 -58.07
C PHE A 46 14.29 3.35 -56.53
N SER A 47 14.63 4.51 -55.96
CA SER A 47 14.09 5.02 -54.70
C SER A 47 14.20 4.07 -53.50
N SER A 48 15.34 4.16 -52.79
CA SER A 48 15.45 3.68 -51.39
C SER A 48 14.33 4.23 -50.50
N SER A 49 13.83 5.44 -50.80
CA SER A 49 12.64 6.03 -50.18
C SER A 49 11.36 5.22 -50.41
N PHE A 50 11.14 4.63 -51.59
CA PHE A 50 9.98 3.77 -51.85
C PHE A 50 10.05 2.45 -51.04
N ALA A 51 11.22 1.81 -51.01
CA ALA A 51 11.44 0.62 -50.16
C ALA A 51 11.25 0.94 -48.66
N PHE A 52 11.75 2.10 -48.21
CA PHE A 52 11.57 2.59 -46.84
C PHE A 52 10.09 2.89 -46.52
N LEU A 53 9.35 3.52 -47.44
CA LEU A 53 7.91 3.77 -47.30
C LEU A 53 7.10 2.47 -47.25
N LEU A 54 7.46 1.47 -48.06
CA LEU A 54 6.84 0.14 -48.03
C LEU A 54 7.10 -0.56 -46.69
N LEU A 55 8.35 -0.53 -46.20
CA LEU A 55 8.75 -1.09 -44.91
C LEU A 55 8.11 -0.36 -43.71
N LEU A 56 7.88 0.95 -43.80
CA LEU A 56 7.07 1.69 -42.83
C LEU A 56 5.58 1.30 -42.90
N LYS A 57 5.04 1.03 -44.10
CA LYS A 57 3.65 0.62 -44.30
C LYS A 57 3.39 -0.79 -43.73
N THR A 58 4.29 -1.76 -43.97
CA THR A 58 4.18 -3.11 -43.41
C THR A 58 4.35 -3.12 -41.89
N LYS A 59 5.37 -2.43 -41.35
CA LYS A 59 5.54 -2.27 -39.89
C LYS A 59 4.33 -1.62 -39.21
N ARG A 60 3.69 -0.63 -39.86
CA ARG A 60 2.44 -0.04 -39.36
C ARG A 60 1.28 -1.02 -39.36
N LYS A 61 1.11 -1.82 -40.42
CA LYS A 61 0.02 -2.81 -40.49
C LYS A 61 0.21 -3.92 -39.44
N ALA A 62 1.41 -4.49 -39.33
CA ALA A 62 1.70 -5.50 -38.31
C ALA A 62 1.48 -4.98 -36.86
N TRP A 63 1.75 -3.70 -36.61
CA TRP A 63 1.45 -3.06 -35.32
C TRP A 63 -0.06 -2.84 -35.09
N GLU A 64 -0.80 -2.51 -36.13
CA GLU A 64 -2.27 -2.40 -36.13
C GLU A 64 -2.92 -3.76 -35.87
N ASP A 65 -2.52 -4.80 -36.60
CA ASP A 65 -2.98 -6.19 -36.45
C ASP A 65 -2.65 -6.72 -35.03
N PHE A 66 -1.45 -6.43 -34.50
CA PHE A 66 -1.08 -6.76 -33.11
C PHE A 66 -1.95 -6.02 -32.08
N CYS A 67 -2.19 -4.72 -32.26
CA CYS A 67 -3.00 -3.93 -31.32
C CYS A 67 -4.48 -4.32 -31.33
N VAL A 68 -5.03 -4.77 -32.45
CA VAL A 68 -6.45 -5.20 -32.54
C VAL A 68 -6.67 -6.54 -31.83
N ASN A 69 -5.75 -7.49 -31.99
CA ASN A 69 -5.88 -8.85 -31.44
C ASN A 69 -5.41 -9.01 -29.97
N TYR A 70 -4.82 -7.97 -29.39
CA TYR A 70 -4.27 -8.01 -28.03
C TYR A 70 -5.37 -7.91 -26.95
N ASN A 71 -5.40 -8.88 -26.03
CA ASN A 71 -6.38 -8.98 -24.94
C ASN A 71 -5.77 -9.05 -23.51
N ASP A 72 -4.44 -9.05 -23.34
CA ASP A 72 -3.79 -9.17 -22.03
C ASP A 72 -3.94 -7.89 -21.17
N ARG A 73 -4.54 -8.03 -19.99
CA ARG A 73 -4.79 -6.93 -19.05
C ARG A 73 -3.53 -6.20 -18.56
N TYR A 74 -2.36 -6.85 -18.51
CA TYR A 74 -1.13 -6.28 -17.90
C TYR A 74 0.18 -6.55 -18.66
N GLY A 75 0.11 -7.16 -19.84
CA GLY A 75 1.24 -7.49 -20.71
C GLY A 75 1.96 -6.31 -21.41
N SER A 76 2.52 -6.60 -22.58
CA SER A 76 3.46 -5.70 -23.28
C SER A 76 2.88 -4.33 -23.65
N LEU A 77 1.63 -4.24 -24.14
CA LEU A 77 1.00 -2.95 -24.45
C LEU A 77 0.67 -2.15 -23.19
N PHE A 78 0.28 -2.80 -22.08
CA PHE A 78 0.13 -2.12 -20.80
C PHE A 78 1.48 -1.54 -20.31
N LYS A 79 2.56 -2.32 -20.40
CA LYS A 79 3.91 -1.84 -20.07
C LYS A 79 4.34 -0.67 -20.95
N LEU A 80 4.07 -0.70 -22.26
CA LEU A 80 4.41 0.37 -23.20
C LEU A 80 3.58 1.65 -22.99
N VAL A 81 2.30 1.53 -22.61
CA VAL A 81 1.42 2.69 -22.39
C VAL A 81 1.72 3.41 -21.07
N PHE A 82 2.11 2.67 -20.04
CA PHE A 82 2.41 3.21 -18.71
C PHE A 82 3.92 3.29 -18.40
N ASN A 83 4.79 3.21 -19.43
CA ASN A 83 6.25 3.23 -19.34
C ASN A 83 6.84 2.28 -18.26
N LYS A 84 6.29 1.06 -18.16
CA LYS A 84 6.76 -0.03 -17.28
C LYS A 84 7.59 -1.09 -18.03
N SER A 85 8.13 -0.75 -19.18
CA SER A 85 9.19 -1.51 -19.84
C SER A 85 10.48 -1.34 -19.05
N THR A 86 11.11 -2.46 -18.65
CA THR A 86 12.47 -2.44 -18.10
C THR A 86 13.43 -1.97 -19.18
N GLY A 87 14.08 -0.82 -18.95
CA GLY A 87 15.37 -0.56 -19.59
C GLY A 87 16.44 -1.49 -18.99
N GLU A 88 17.58 -1.57 -19.65
CA GLU A 88 18.75 -2.23 -19.06
C GLU A 88 19.21 -1.46 -17.83
N ASN A 89 19.45 -2.14 -16.71
CA ASN A 89 19.92 -1.54 -15.46
C ASN A 89 21.45 -1.29 -15.52
N SER A 90 21.93 -0.62 -16.57
CA SER A 90 23.31 -0.16 -16.63
C SER A 90 23.53 0.96 -15.59
N ILE A 91 24.58 0.82 -14.79
CA ILE A 91 24.97 1.83 -13.79
C ILE A 91 25.81 2.87 -14.53
N GLY A 92 25.19 4.02 -14.82
CA GLY A 92 25.77 5.09 -15.63
C GLY A 92 26.77 5.98 -14.89
N VAL A 93 26.97 5.75 -13.59
CA VAL A 93 27.86 6.54 -12.73
C VAL A 93 29.28 6.58 -13.31
N SER A 94 29.88 7.78 -13.38
CA SER A 94 31.23 7.99 -13.90
C SER A 94 32.13 8.67 -12.85
N PRO A 95 32.97 7.91 -12.13
CA PRO A 95 34.01 8.49 -11.27
C PRO A 95 34.84 9.54 -12.02
N ASN A 96 34.97 10.73 -11.44
CA ASN A 96 35.71 11.87 -12.01
C ASN A 96 35.32 12.28 -13.45
N ASN A 97 34.12 11.90 -13.92
CA ASN A 97 33.66 12.07 -15.31
C ASN A 97 34.51 11.38 -16.39
N ASP A 98 35.41 10.45 -16.04
CA ASP A 98 36.16 9.69 -17.06
C ASP A 98 35.25 8.63 -17.73
N PRO A 99 35.06 8.67 -19.06
CA PRO A 99 34.23 7.69 -19.77
C PRO A 99 34.83 6.27 -19.74
N ASN A 100 36.13 6.11 -19.50
CA ASN A 100 36.86 4.84 -19.59
C ASN A 100 36.78 3.97 -18.32
N ASN A 101 36.23 4.48 -17.20
CA ASN A 101 36.04 3.72 -15.96
C ASN A 101 35.40 2.34 -16.24
N SER A 102 35.97 1.26 -15.71
CA SER A 102 35.42 -0.08 -15.90
C SER A 102 34.10 -0.24 -15.16
N ILE A 103 33.33 -1.28 -15.53
CA ILE A 103 32.08 -1.63 -14.83
C ILE A 103 32.32 -1.83 -13.32
N VAL A 104 33.48 -2.40 -12.95
CA VAL A 104 33.88 -2.64 -11.56
C VAL A 104 34.14 -1.34 -10.81
N ASP A 105 34.79 -0.35 -11.43
CA ASP A 105 35.10 0.95 -10.78
C ASP A 105 33.81 1.73 -10.49
N ARG A 106 32.87 1.75 -11.45
CA ARG A 106 31.56 2.40 -11.32
C ARG A 106 30.73 1.76 -10.20
N ILE A 107 30.76 0.42 -10.10
CA ILE A 107 30.07 -0.35 -9.07
C ILE A 107 30.72 -0.16 -7.69
N THR A 108 32.06 -0.13 -7.63
CA THR A 108 32.83 0.16 -6.42
C THR A 108 32.47 1.55 -5.88
N HIS A 109 32.50 2.57 -6.75
CA HIS A 109 32.20 3.95 -6.36
C HIS A 109 30.75 4.16 -5.87
N ILE A 110 29.74 3.56 -6.51
CA ILE A 110 28.36 3.64 -6.02
C ILE A 110 28.16 2.82 -4.73
N MET A 111 28.85 1.69 -4.57
CA MET A 111 28.85 0.92 -3.32
C MET A 111 29.47 1.70 -2.17
N ASP A 112 30.60 2.37 -2.37
CA ASP A 112 31.26 3.19 -1.34
C ASP A 112 30.44 4.45 -0.97
N PHE A 113 29.69 5.01 -1.92
CA PHE A 113 28.79 6.14 -1.67
C PHE A 113 27.60 5.78 -0.74
N PHE A 114 27.01 4.59 -0.90
CA PHE A 114 25.85 4.15 -0.11
C PHE A 114 26.23 3.32 1.14
N PHE A 115 27.36 2.60 1.10
CA PHE A 115 27.85 1.72 2.16
C PHE A 115 29.31 2.09 2.52
N PRO A 116 29.56 3.31 3.02
CA PRO A 116 30.90 3.77 3.37
C PRO A 116 31.50 2.94 4.50
N GLY A 117 32.85 2.89 4.52
CA GLY A 117 33.61 2.26 5.60
C GLY A 117 33.37 2.89 6.97
N LYS A 118 33.81 2.18 8.02
CA LYS A 118 33.62 2.55 9.43
C LYS A 118 34.26 3.92 9.73
N SER A 119 33.46 4.88 10.20
CA SER A 119 34.00 6.14 10.73
C SER A 119 34.29 6.03 12.24
N PRO A 120 35.06 6.96 12.83
CA PRO A 120 35.30 6.98 14.28
C PRO A 120 34.01 7.08 15.11
N ASP A 121 32.99 7.75 14.56
CA ASP A 121 31.63 7.91 15.12
C ASP A 121 30.78 6.62 15.13
N ASP A 122 31.21 5.58 14.42
CA ASP A 122 30.51 4.29 14.30
C ASP A 122 31.10 3.20 15.23
N ASN A 123 31.83 3.61 16.27
CA ASN A 123 32.22 2.73 17.38
C ASN A 123 31.02 2.43 18.29
N PHE A 124 30.15 1.54 17.84
CA PHE A 124 29.03 1.00 18.62
C PHE A 124 29.44 -0.29 19.34
N VAL A 125 29.29 -0.31 20.67
CA VAL A 125 29.50 -1.48 21.53
C VAL A 125 28.25 -1.69 22.38
N PHE A 126 27.74 -2.93 22.40
CA PHE A 126 26.58 -3.32 23.19
C PHE A 126 26.70 -4.79 23.58
N ASN A 127 26.51 -5.08 24.87
CA ASN A 127 26.63 -6.42 25.42
C ASN A 127 25.20 -6.99 25.67
N PRO A 128 24.70 -7.91 24.83
CA PRO A 128 23.33 -8.42 24.97
C PRO A 128 23.19 -9.33 26.19
N ILE A 129 22.28 -8.98 27.09
CA ILE A 129 21.87 -9.82 28.23
C ILE A 129 20.48 -10.38 27.92
N VAL A 130 20.32 -11.71 27.91
CA VAL A 130 19.04 -12.36 27.59
C VAL A 130 17.97 -11.89 28.57
N GLY A 131 16.89 -11.33 28.03
CA GLY A 131 15.70 -10.89 28.76
C GLY A 131 14.45 -11.58 28.25
N PRO A 132 13.40 -11.69 29.08
CA PRO A 132 12.22 -12.51 28.80
C PRO A 132 11.36 -11.96 27.66
N ILE A 133 10.66 -12.88 26.98
CA ILE A 133 9.63 -12.59 25.98
C ILE A 133 8.56 -13.70 26.02
N SER A 134 7.33 -13.39 25.62
CA SER A 134 6.32 -14.43 25.39
C SER A 134 6.59 -15.16 24.07
N SER A 135 6.56 -16.49 24.10
CA SER A 135 6.68 -17.33 22.90
C SER A 135 5.68 -16.93 21.82
N LEU A 136 6.03 -17.22 20.57
CA LEU A 136 5.11 -17.20 19.43
C LEU A 136 4.14 -18.37 19.53
N THR A 137 2.94 -18.18 18.99
CA THR A 137 1.94 -19.25 18.81
C THR A 137 1.81 -19.64 17.33
N ILE A 138 1.09 -20.73 17.02
CA ILE A 138 0.84 -21.15 15.63
C ILE A 138 0.08 -20.05 14.88
N GLU A 139 -0.82 -19.34 15.55
CA GLU A 139 -1.63 -18.27 14.96
C GLU A 139 -0.77 -17.05 14.60
N ASP A 140 0.27 -16.70 15.38
CA ASP A 140 1.24 -15.66 15.00
C ASP A 140 1.94 -16.00 13.66
N LEU A 141 2.24 -17.28 13.44
CA LEU A 141 2.78 -17.78 12.18
C LEU A 141 1.72 -17.78 11.07
N GLU A 142 0.51 -18.28 11.30
CA GLU A 142 -0.55 -18.32 10.28
C GLU A 142 -0.94 -16.92 9.79
N ILE A 143 -1.05 -15.95 10.70
CA ILE A 143 -1.24 -14.53 10.37
C ILE A 143 -0.08 -14.03 9.49
N THR A 144 1.16 -14.41 9.81
CA THR A 144 2.35 -13.99 9.05
C THR A 144 2.40 -14.65 7.66
N PHE A 145 2.25 -15.97 7.58
CA PHE A 145 2.34 -16.76 6.34
C PHE A 145 1.16 -16.51 5.40
N GLY A 146 -0.05 -16.32 5.90
CA GLY A 146 -1.23 -15.95 5.09
C GLY A 146 -1.03 -14.60 4.38
N ASN A 147 -0.44 -13.63 5.08
CA ASN A 147 -0.16 -12.28 4.54
C ASN A 147 1.04 -12.21 3.57
N LEU A 148 1.81 -13.29 3.38
CA LEU A 148 2.88 -13.32 2.38
C LEU A 148 2.32 -13.23 0.95
N LYS A 149 2.84 -12.28 0.17
CA LYS A 149 2.47 -12.10 -1.24
C LYS A 149 3.47 -12.84 -2.12
N GLY A 150 2.99 -13.76 -2.96
CA GLY A 150 3.80 -14.45 -3.97
C GLY A 150 4.40 -13.51 -5.02
N GLY A 151 5.30 -14.03 -5.86
CA GLY A 151 5.94 -13.25 -6.93
C GLY A 151 6.85 -12.14 -6.39
N LYS A 152 7.60 -12.40 -5.32
CA LYS A 152 8.63 -11.49 -4.79
C LYS A 152 9.99 -12.11 -4.97
N ALA A 153 10.95 -11.28 -5.39
CA ALA A 153 12.33 -11.71 -5.58
C ALA A 153 12.94 -12.18 -4.23
N PRO A 154 13.65 -13.32 -4.22
CA PRO A 154 14.30 -13.86 -3.03
C PRO A 154 15.57 -13.08 -2.66
N GLY A 155 16.25 -13.51 -1.59
CA GLY A 155 17.57 -12.99 -1.22
C GLY A 155 18.71 -13.70 -1.96
N LEU A 156 19.89 -13.70 -1.35
CA LEU A 156 21.06 -14.49 -1.81
C LEU A 156 20.80 -16.00 -1.73
N ASP A 157 19.94 -16.41 -0.81
CA ASP A 157 19.45 -17.78 -0.59
C ASP A 157 18.65 -18.36 -1.77
N ARG A 158 18.12 -17.51 -2.66
CA ARG A 158 17.20 -17.87 -3.76
C ARG A 158 15.85 -18.48 -3.30
N ILE A 159 15.62 -18.63 -2.00
CA ILE A 159 14.37 -19.15 -1.42
C ILE A 159 13.28 -18.08 -1.49
N ASP A 160 12.15 -18.38 -2.14
CA ASP A 160 11.01 -17.45 -2.25
C ASP A 160 9.87 -17.73 -1.25
N TYR A 161 8.91 -16.81 -1.13
CA TYR A 161 7.78 -16.98 -0.21
C TYR A 161 6.84 -18.15 -0.54
N ARG A 162 6.87 -18.71 -1.75
CA ARG A 162 6.12 -19.94 -2.08
C ARG A 162 6.81 -21.14 -1.44
N MET A 163 8.14 -21.20 -1.53
CA MET A 163 8.95 -22.24 -0.85
C MET A 163 8.77 -22.17 0.68
N CYS A 164 8.88 -20.98 1.28
CA CYS A 164 8.63 -20.83 2.73
C CYS A 164 7.21 -21.24 3.13
N ARG A 165 6.20 -20.93 2.30
CA ARG A 165 4.80 -21.33 2.55
C ARG A 165 4.60 -22.84 2.40
N ALA A 166 5.25 -23.49 1.43
CA ALA A 166 5.18 -24.93 1.28
C ALA A 166 5.70 -25.64 2.54
N VAL A 167 6.90 -25.27 3.01
CA VAL A 167 7.48 -25.82 4.26
C VAL A 167 6.54 -25.58 5.46
N PHE A 168 5.96 -24.39 5.60
CA PHE A 168 5.02 -24.08 6.69
C PHE A 168 3.69 -24.86 6.61
N ILE A 169 3.23 -25.22 5.41
CA ILE A 169 2.04 -26.07 5.25
C ILE A 169 2.37 -27.53 5.58
N THR A 170 3.56 -28.01 5.21
CA THR A 170 4.04 -29.38 5.52
C THR A 170 4.29 -29.58 7.01
N ASP A 171 4.96 -28.63 7.68
CA ASP A 171 5.22 -28.69 9.12
C ASP A 171 5.17 -27.29 9.77
N LYS A 172 4.08 -27.05 10.51
CA LYS A 172 3.88 -25.83 11.30
C LYS A 172 4.68 -25.83 12.60
N ILE A 173 4.95 -27.01 13.18
CA ILE A 173 5.56 -27.18 14.51
C ILE A 173 7.07 -26.95 14.41
N PHE A 174 7.74 -27.56 13.43
CA PHE A 174 9.15 -27.27 13.13
C PHE A 174 9.40 -25.77 12.91
N MET A 175 8.52 -25.11 12.15
CA MET A 175 8.63 -23.67 11.88
C MET A 175 8.37 -22.83 13.14
N LEU A 176 7.43 -23.24 14.00
CA LEU A 176 7.17 -22.61 15.30
C LEU A 176 8.40 -22.70 16.21
N ASP A 177 8.97 -23.89 16.36
CA ASP A 177 10.14 -24.15 17.19
C ASP A 177 11.38 -23.41 16.69
N LEU A 178 11.59 -23.36 15.37
CA LEU A 178 12.68 -22.61 14.75
C LEU A 178 12.63 -21.11 15.10
N PHE A 179 11.44 -20.50 15.01
CA PHE A 179 11.28 -19.09 15.36
C PHE A 179 11.28 -18.84 16.88
N ASN A 180 10.69 -19.75 17.67
CA ASN A 180 10.75 -19.66 19.14
C ASN A 180 12.18 -19.79 19.66
N ARG A 181 13.04 -20.63 19.07
CA ARG A 181 14.49 -20.67 19.38
C ARG A 181 15.17 -19.33 19.09
N CYS A 182 14.85 -18.68 17.98
CA CYS A 182 15.38 -17.33 17.70
C CYS A 182 14.91 -16.30 18.74
N PHE A 183 13.69 -16.42 19.25
CA PHE A 183 13.13 -15.50 20.24
C PHE A 183 13.68 -15.74 21.65
N ILE A 184 13.78 -17.00 22.10
CA ILE A 184 14.31 -17.39 23.42
C ILE A 184 15.81 -17.03 23.56
N LEU A 185 16.57 -17.11 22.47
CA LEU A 185 17.98 -16.67 22.41
C LEU A 185 18.13 -15.16 22.16
N ASN A 186 17.02 -14.42 22.02
CA ASN A 186 16.96 -13.01 21.65
C ASN A 186 17.79 -12.67 20.39
N TYR A 187 17.90 -13.61 19.45
CA TYR A 187 18.95 -13.66 18.43
C TYR A 187 18.38 -13.68 17.00
N PHE A 188 18.87 -12.77 16.16
CA PHE A 188 18.59 -12.78 14.72
C PHE A 188 19.68 -13.56 13.95
N PRO A 189 19.36 -14.66 13.25
CA PRO A 189 20.36 -15.55 12.63
C PRO A 189 21.31 -14.88 11.63
N ARG A 190 22.62 -15.13 11.77
CA ARG A 190 23.68 -14.53 10.92
C ARG A 190 23.44 -14.73 9.42
N CYS A 191 22.99 -15.92 9.01
CA CYS A 191 22.66 -16.24 7.62
C CYS A 191 21.49 -15.41 7.03
N LEU A 192 20.65 -14.79 7.88
CA LEU A 192 19.48 -14.02 7.45
C LEU A 192 19.73 -12.51 7.37
N ARG A 193 20.91 -12.02 7.81
CA ARG A 193 21.25 -10.58 7.91
C ARG A 193 21.69 -9.95 6.60
N ASN A 194 22.36 -10.72 5.75
CA ASN A 194 23.05 -10.19 4.57
C ASN A 194 22.08 -10.00 3.40
N ALA A 195 22.29 -8.98 2.58
CA ALA A 195 21.37 -8.62 1.50
C ALA A 195 22.05 -8.45 0.14
N ARG A 196 21.37 -8.89 -0.93
CA ARG A 196 21.75 -8.51 -2.30
C ARG A 196 21.24 -7.09 -2.60
N VAL A 197 22.10 -6.18 -3.03
CA VAL A 197 21.67 -4.82 -3.40
C VAL A 197 21.43 -4.67 -4.90
N PHE A 198 20.37 -3.94 -5.24
CA PHE A 198 20.07 -3.46 -6.59
C PHE A 198 19.95 -1.93 -6.55
N PHE A 199 20.55 -1.24 -7.51
CA PHE A 199 20.44 0.21 -7.64
C PHE A 199 19.34 0.57 -8.65
N LEU A 200 18.27 1.20 -8.18
CA LEU A 200 17.19 1.71 -9.04
C LEU A 200 17.42 3.19 -9.34
N LEU A 201 17.49 3.56 -10.62
CA LEU A 201 17.52 4.97 -11.03
C LEU A 201 16.19 5.66 -10.70
N LYS A 202 16.23 6.89 -10.19
CA LYS A 202 15.05 7.73 -9.92
C LYS A 202 14.56 8.36 -11.23
N ASP A 203 13.24 8.33 -11.45
CA ASP A 203 12.60 8.88 -12.66
C ASP A 203 13.09 10.31 -12.98
N GLY A 204 13.61 10.51 -14.18
CA GLY A 204 14.06 11.82 -14.67
C GLY A 204 15.30 12.38 -13.96
N LYS A 205 16.14 11.53 -13.34
CA LYS A 205 17.44 11.91 -12.79
C LYS A 205 18.61 11.41 -13.66
N ASP A 206 19.72 12.13 -13.54
CA ASP A 206 20.95 11.92 -14.30
C ASP A 206 21.64 10.59 -13.91
N PRO A 207 21.81 9.62 -14.84
CA PRO A 207 22.50 8.36 -14.57
C PRO A 207 23.97 8.52 -14.13
N GLY A 208 24.63 9.66 -14.37
CA GLY A 208 26.02 9.89 -13.98
C GLY A 208 26.23 10.06 -12.46
N LEU A 209 25.17 10.39 -11.70
CA LEU A 209 25.28 10.76 -10.28
C LEU A 209 24.80 9.65 -9.34
N CYS A 210 25.62 9.25 -8.35
CA CYS A 210 25.23 8.28 -7.31
C CYS A 210 23.93 8.67 -6.60
N ASN A 211 23.70 9.97 -6.37
CA ASN A 211 22.50 10.48 -5.70
C ASN A 211 21.20 10.31 -6.53
N SER A 212 21.30 10.00 -7.83
CA SER A 212 20.17 9.66 -8.71
C SER A 212 19.68 8.24 -8.49
N TYR A 213 20.46 7.36 -7.86
CA TYR A 213 20.08 5.97 -7.60
C TYR A 213 19.45 5.80 -6.21
N ARG A 214 18.76 4.68 -6.01
CA ARG A 214 18.20 4.22 -4.74
C ARG A 214 18.64 2.77 -4.52
N PRO A 215 19.45 2.44 -3.48
CA PRO A 215 19.77 1.06 -3.16
C PRO A 215 18.51 0.34 -2.68
N VAL A 216 18.31 -0.91 -3.10
CA VAL A 216 17.22 -1.79 -2.66
C VAL A 216 17.83 -3.11 -2.20
N CYS A 217 17.65 -3.43 -0.93
CA CYS A 217 18.27 -4.59 -0.29
C CYS A 217 17.32 -5.79 -0.26
N LEU A 218 17.60 -6.80 -1.09
CA LEU A 218 16.93 -8.10 -1.04
C LEU A 218 17.54 -8.96 0.06
N LEU A 219 17.01 -8.81 1.28
CA LEU A 219 17.24 -9.75 2.39
C LEU A 219 16.54 -11.11 2.12
N PRO A 220 17.07 -12.22 2.66
CA PRO A 220 16.43 -13.54 2.74
C PRO A 220 14.96 -13.51 3.12
N THR A 221 14.15 -14.36 2.48
CA THR A 221 12.69 -14.38 2.69
C THR A 221 12.31 -14.91 4.07
N LEU A 222 13.04 -15.90 4.58
CA LEU A 222 12.91 -16.40 5.95
C LEU A 222 13.28 -15.32 6.97
N GLY A 223 14.30 -14.50 6.69
CA GLY A 223 14.63 -13.31 7.49
C GLY A 223 13.47 -12.34 7.59
N LYS A 224 12.81 -12.06 6.46
CA LYS A 224 11.61 -11.21 6.40
C LYS A 224 10.36 -11.82 7.08
N VAL A 225 10.33 -13.13 7.35
CA VAL A 225 9.31 -13.79 8.19
C VAL A 225 9.64 -13.58 9.67
N VAL A 226 10.89 -13.81 10.07
CA VAL A 226 11.39 -13.55 11.43
C VAL A 226 11.18 -12.07 11.82
N GLU A 227 11.49 -11.14 10.92
CA GLU A 227 11.21 -9.71 11.07
C GLU A 227 9.71 -9.39 11.30
N ARG A 228 8.79 -10.14 10.67
CA ARG A 228 7.34 -9.93 10.82
C ARG A 228 6.83 -10.40 12.17
N LEU A 229 7.26 -11.59 12.59
CA LEU A 229 6.95 -12.13 13.91
C LEU A 229 7.47 -11.20 15.01
N PHE A 230 8.67 -10.63 14.82
CA PHE A 230 9.24 -9.65 15.73
C PHE A 230 8.41 -8.35 15.78
N LEU A 231 7.94 -7.86 14.62
CA LEU A 231 7.04 -6.70 14.57
C LEU A 231 5.70 -6.92 15.28
N ILE A 232 5.16 -8.15 15.34
CA ILE A 232 3.90 -8.40 16.08
C ILE A 232 4.10 -8.07 17.56
N LYS A 233 5.15 -8.59 18.19
CA LYS A 233 5.47 -8.31 19.60
C LYS A 233 5.90 -6.84 19.80
N LEU A 234 6.80 -6.32 18.95
CA LEU A 234 7.34 -4.96 19.10
C LEU A 234 6.26 -3.87 18.95
N ASN A 235 5.38 -3.95 17.96
CA ASN A 235 4.29 -2.96 17.84
C ASN A 235 3.37 -3.04 19.05
N GLY A 236 3.01 -4.25 19.52
CA GLY A 236 2.22 -4.42 20.74
C GLY A 236 2.82 -3.67 21.94
N TRP A 237 4.13 -3.79 22.17
CA TRP A 237 4.82 -3.04 23.22
C TRP A 237 4.85 -1.53 22.98
N LEU A 238 5.17 -1.08 21.75
CA LEU A 238 5.24 0.35 21.39
C LEU A 238 3.89 1.07 21.53
N ASP A 239 2.79 0.41 21.17
CA ASP A 239 1.43 0.96 21.29
C ASP A 239 0.96 0.94 22.76
N GLN A 240 1.27 -0.10 23.54
CA GLN A 240 0.98 -0.17 24.98
C GLN A 240 1.62 0.98 25.78
N HIS A 241 2.81 1.42 25.39
CA HIS A 241 3.55 2.50 26.05
C HIS A 241 3.41 3.85 25.32
N ASN A 242 2.53 3.92 24.31
CA ASN A 242 2.26 5.10 23.46
C ASN A 242 3.52 5.81 22.92
N ILE A 243 4.53 5.04 22.49
CA ILE A 243 5.86 5.57 22.15
C ILE A 243 5.84 6.43 20.88
N ILE A 244 5.06 6.03 19.86
CA ILE A 244 5.10 6.69 18.54
C ILE A 244 4.10 7.84 18.48
N HIS A 245 4.61 9.07 18.42
CA HIS A 245 3.85 10.32 18.43
C HIS A 245 2.81 10.39 17.30
N ASP A 246 1.61 10.91 17.59
CA ASP A 246 0.45 10.85 16.68
C ASP A 246 0.59 11.61 15.35
N ASN A 247 1.44 12.63 15.31
CA ASN A 247 1.79 13.31 14.06
C ASN A 247 2.81 12.54 13.17
N GLN A 248 3.22 11.31 13.53
CA GLN A 248 3.86 10.39 12.59
C GLN A 248 2.79 9.61 11.82
N TYR A 249 2.72 9.81 10.52
CA TYR A 249 1.76 9.18 9.62
C TYR A 249 2.38 8.09 8.72
N GLY A 250 3.71 8.09 8.56
CA GLY A 250 4.42 7.10 7.76
C GLY A 250 4.51 5.75 8.47
N PHE A 251 4.37 4.66 7.70
CA PHE A 251 4.53 3.26 8.15
C PHE A 251 3.68 2.78 9.34
N ARG A 252 2.80 3.61 9.92
CA ARG A 252 1.87 3.21 10.98
C ARG A 252 0.60 2.60 10.39
N GLU A 253 0.06 1.58 11.06
CA GLU A 253 -1.30 1.12 10.76
C GLU A 253 -2.33 2.23 11.08
N GLY A 254 -3.43 2.28 10.33
CA GLY A 254 -4.51 3.26 10.50
C GLY A 254 -4.20 4.67 9.95
N ARG A 255 -2.93 5.01 9.75
CA ARG A 255 -2.50 6.27 9.13
C ARG A 255 -2.37 6.14 7.60
N SER A 256 -2.52 7.25 6.87
CA SER A 256 -2.42 7.30 5.41
C SER A 256 -1.92 8.67 4.91
N CYS A 257 -1.53 8.75 3.64
CA CYS A 257 -1.21 10.03 2.99
C CYS A 257 -2.40 11.00 3.04
N ASP A 258 -3.60 10.52 2.76
CA ASP A 258 -4.84 11.31 2.77
C ASP A 258 -5.10 11.93 4.15
N LEU A 259 -4.93 11.14 5.23
CA LEU A 259 -5.09 11.62 6.60
C LEU A 259 -3.99 12.62 6.99
N ALA A 260 -2.74 12.36 6.60
CA ALA A 260 -1.61 13.25 6.85
C ALA A 260 -1.80 14.63 6.20
N ILE A 261 -2.32 14.66 4.97
CA ILE A 261 -2.56 15.93 4.26
C ILE A 261 -3.86 16.59 4.75
N HIS A 262 -4.89 15.82 5.10
CA HIS A 262 -6.12 16.37 5.69
C HIS A 262 -5.84 17.08 7.02
N THR A 263 -5.14 16.44 7.97
CA THR A 263 -4.80 17.08 9.26
C THR A 263 -3.92 18.31 9.07
N LEU A 264 -2.93 18.27 8.17
CA LEU A 264 -2.11 19.42 7.82
C LEU A 264 -2.96 20.60 7.32
N VAL A 265 -3.88 20.34 6.39
CA VAL A 265 -4.68 21.37 5.73
C VAL A 265 -5.75 21.95 6.65
N GLU A 266 -6.42 21.13 7.48
CA GLU A 266 -7.36 21.65 8.49
C GLU A 266 -6.62 22.46 9.59
N THR A 267 -5.45 22.00 10.05
CA THR A 267 -4.59 22.76 10.98
C THR A 267 -4.17 24.11 10.40
N MET A 268 -3.80 24.15 9.12
CA MET A 268 -3.48 25.41 8.45
C MET A 268 -4.71 26.31 8.31
N LYS A 269 -5.86 25.81 7.84
CA LYS A 269 -7.10 26.60 7.76
C LYS A 269 -7.49 27.21 9.11
N PHE A 270 -7.35 26.43 10.19
CA PHE A 270 -7.64 26.89 11.55
C PHE A 270 -6.75 28.07 11.94
N LYS A 271 -5.41 27.93 11.86
CA LYS A 271 -4.46 29.02 12.21
C LYS A 271 -4.54 30.22 11.25
N MET A 272 -4.85 30.01 9.97
CA MET A 272 -4.93 31.05 8.93
C MET A 272 -6.03 32.11 9.18
N ASN A 273 -7.02 31.81 10.04
CA ASN A 273 -8.05 32.79 10.41
C ASN A 273 -7.44 34.03 11.09
N THR A 274 -6.47 33.84 11.99
CA THR A 274 -5.79 34.93 12.71
C THR A 274 -4.43 35.25 12.11
N ASP A 275 -3.61 34.23 11.85
CA ASP A 275 -2.17 34.38 11.67
C ASP A 275 -1.71 34.14 10.22
N HIS A 276 -0.57 34.73 9.85
CA HIS A 276 0.17 34.35 8.65
C HIS A 276 0.90 33.04 8.93
N LEU A 277 1.04 32.18 7.92
CA LEU A 277 1.65 30.85 8.08
C LEU A 277 2.82 30.65 7.12
N ALA A 278 3.83 29.93 7.59
CA ALA A 278 4.88 29.33 6.77
C ALA A 278 4.73 27.81 6.87
N LEU A 279 4.43 27.18 5.74
CA LEU A 279 4.49 25.73 5.56
C LEU A 279 5.87 25.40 4.97
N VAL A 280 6.72 24.71 5.72
CA VAL A 280 8.07 24.31 5.28
C VAL A 280 8.15 22.79 5.17
N SER A 281 8.59 22.31 4.02
CA SER A 281 8.92 20.90 3.79
C SER A 281 10.43 20.72 3.93
N LEU A 282 10.85 19.77 4.77
CA LEU A 282 12.25 19.38 4.95
C LEU A 282 12.48 17.95 4.45
N ASP A 283 13.58 17.73 3.75
CA ASP A 283 14.03 16.42 3.25
C ASP A 283 15.31 16.00 3.98
N ILE A 284 15.30 14.83 4.59
CA ILE A 284 16.45 14.26 5.32
C ILE A 284 17.35 13.51 4.32
N LYS A 285 18.63 13.83 4.29
CA LYS A 285 19.60 13.28 3.34
C LYS A 285 19.89 11.81 3.63
N SER A 286 19.26 10.92 2.85
CA SER A 286 19.42 9.46 2.96
C SER A 286 19.13 8.93 4.37
N ALA A 287 17.96 9.29 4.90
CA ALA A 287 17.47 8.96 6.24
C ALA A 287 17.83 7.54 6.72
N PHE A 288 17.35 6.51 6.00
CA PHE A 288 17.56 5.11 6.34
C PHE A 288 19.03 4.66 6.31
N ASP A 289 19.86 5.26 5.46
CA ASP A 289 21.26 4.87 5.27
C ASP A 289 22.18 5.54 6.32
N ASN A 290 21.74 6.65 6.92
CA ASN A 290 22.54 7.47 7.85
C ASN A 290 22.20 7.32 9.35
N MET A 291 21.16 6.57 9.71
CA MET A 291 20.77 6.33 11.11
C MET A 291 21.94 5.70 11.92
N ASN A 292 22.47 6.40 12.92
CA ASN A 292 23.62 5.93 13.71
C ASN A 292 23.17 4.97 14.83
N TRP A 293 23.89 3.86 14.98
CA TRP A 293 23.47 2.77 15.88
C TRP A 293 23.67 3.11 17.37
N SER A 294 24.73 3.84 17.73
CA SER A 294 24.94 4.30 19.11
C SER A 294 23.85 5.28 19.57
N VAL A 295 23.44 6.19 18.69
CA VAL A 295 22.28 7.09 18.93
C VAL A 295 20.98 6.27 19.07
N LEU A 296 20.75 5.31 18.19
CA LEU A 296 19.54 4.46 18.23
C LEU A 296 19.44 3.69 19.56
N PHE A 297 20.55 3.13 20.05
CA PHE A 297 20.56 2.40 21.31
C PHE A 297 20.48 3.31 22.54
N LYS A 298 20.93 4.57 22.45
CA LYS A 298 20.61 5.59 23.46
C LYS A 298 19.10 5.81 23.51
N ILE A 299 18.45 6.08 22.38
CA ILE A 299 16.99 6.29 22.31
C ILE A 299 16.23 5.07 22.86
N PHE A 300 16.68 3.84 22.57
CA PHE A 300 16.10 2.62 23.15
C PHE A 300 16.22 2.54 24.67
N ASN A 301 17.27 3.11 25.27
CA ASN A 301 17.40 3.21 26.73
C ASN A 301 16.51 4.33 27.28
N ASP A 302 16.48 5.48 26.62
CA ASP A 302 15.68 6.66 27.00
C ASP A 302 14.16 6.35 27.02
N ILE A 303 13.67 5.47 26.13
CA ILE A 303 12.27 4.99 26.12
C ILE A 303 12.02 3.74 26.98
N GLY A 304 13.02 3.21 27.69
CA GLY A 304 12.89 2.00 28.52
C GLY A 304 12.65 0.69 27.76
N LEU A 305 13.08 0.57 26.50
CA LEU A 305 12.82 -0.61 25.65
C LEU A 305 13.41 -1.90 26.27
N PRO A 306 12.62 -2.98 26.47
CA PRO A 306 13.12 -4.23 27.05
C PRO A 306 14.33 -4.83 26.34
N SER A 307 15.19 -5.53 27.09
CA SER A 307 16.42 -6.16 26.57
C SER A 307 16.16 -7.17 25.45
N PHE A 308 15.01 -7.86 25.42
CA PHE A 308 14.61 -8.67 24.27
C PHE A 308 14.69 -7.91 22.94
N TYR A 309 13.99 -6.77 22.83
CA TYR A 309 13.94 -6.01 21.59
C TYR A 309 15.30 -5.38 21.25
N ARG A 310 16.03 -4.88 22.26
CA ARG A 310 17.40 -4.32 22.08
C ARG A 310 18.37 -5.37 21.55
N ASN A 311 18.44 -6.56 22.16
CA ASN A 311 19.31 -7.65 21.71
C ASN A 311 18.97 -8.13 20.30
N PHE A 312 17.68 -8.27 19.99
CA PHE A 312 17.23 -8.77 18.69
C PHE A 312 17.59 -7.79 17.57
N ILE A 313 17.40 -6.49 17.80
CA ILE A 313 17.82 -5.43 16.86
C ILE A 313 19.35 -5.34 16.79
N PHE A 314 20.07 -5.52 17.91
CA PHE A 314 21.53 -5.58 17.92
C PHE A 314 22.04 -6.68 16.98
N TYR A 315 21.55 -7.91 17.15
CA TYR A 315 21.96 -9.02 16.29
C TYR A 315 21.52 -8.82 14.83
N TYR A 316 20.37 -8.22 14.57
CA TYR A 316 19.95 -7.88 13.20
C TYR A 316 20.87 -6.87 12.50
N LEU A 317 21.51 -5.94 13.24
CA LEU A 317 22.48 -4.97 12.70
C LEU A 317 23.92 -5.52 12.65
N CYS A 318 24.31 -6.32 13.65
CA CYS A 318 25.64 -6.89 13.85
C CYS A 318 26.14 -7.72 12.64
N ASP A 319 27.39 -7.49 12.24
CA ASP A 319 28.11 -8.18 11.14
C ASP A 319 27.39 -8.16 9.78
N ARG A 320 26.43 -7.26 9.58
CA ARG A 320 25.64 -7.16 8.35
C ARG A 320 26.49 -6.74 7.15
N THR A 321 26.56 -7.59 6.13
CA THR A 321 27.12 -7.24 4.83
C THR A 321 26.04 -6.99 3.78
N VAL A 322 26.40 -6.18 2.79
CA VAL A 322 25.62 -5.96 1.57
C VAL A 322 26.48 -6.35 0.38
N LEU A 323 25.87 -7.09 -0.54
CA LEU A 323 26.54 -7.74 -1.66
C LEU A 323 25.92 -7.28 -2.98
N TYR A 324 26.71 -6.72 -3.87
CA TYR A 324 26.34 -6.56 -5.26
C TYR A 324 26.83 -7.78 -6.05
N ILE A 325 25.96 -8.36 -6.88
CA ILE A 325 26.31 -9.42 -7.83
C ILE A 325 25.60 -9.12 -9.15
N ASN A 326 26.34 -9.11 -10.25
CA ASN A 326 25.84 -9.30 -11.61
C ASN A 326 26.70 -10.37 -12.30
N ASP A 327 26.48 -10.60 -13.60
CA ASP A 327 27.17 -11.66 -14.36
C ASP A 327 28.64 -11.31 -14.74
N VAL A 328 29.13 -10.15 -14.29
CA VAL A 328 30.46 -9.58 -14.61
C VAL A 328 31.32 -9.37 -13.36
N CYS A 329 30.72 -9.05 -12.21
CA CYS A 329 31.44 -8.79 -10.96
C CYS A 329 30.61 -9.00 -9.69
N GLU A 330 31.32 -9.34 -8.61
CA GLU A 330 30.82 -9.39 -7.24
C GLU A 330 31.52 -8.31 -6.39
N THR A 331 30.81 -7.66 -5.46
CA THR A 331 31.39 -6.62 -4.59
C THR A 331 30.68 -6.55 -3.25
N THR A 332 31.44 -6.77 -2.17
CA THR A 332 30.95 -6.79 -0.78
C THR A 332 31.27 -5.50 -0.05
N ARG A 333 30.36 -5.05 0.83
CA ARG A 333 30.63 -4.03 1.86
C ARG A 333 30.04 -4.41 3.20
N HIS A 334 30.75 -4.10 4.28
CA HIS A 334 30.21 -4.14 5.64
C HIS A 334 29.37 -2.89 5.90
N CYS A 335 28.27 -3.03 6.65
CA CYS A 335 27.50 -1.89 7.11
C CYS A 335 27.87 -1.54 8.56
N PHE A 336 28.12 -0.26 8.82
CA PHE A 336 28.44 0.26 10.16
C PHE A 336 27.35 1.21 10.72
N LYS A 337 26.37 1.55 9.88
CA LYS A 337 25.23 2.42 10.19
C LYS A 337 24.02 2.07 9.31
N GLY A 338 22.91 2.75 9.56
CA GLY A 338 21.69 2.67 8.76
C GLY A 338 20.96 1.32 8.88
N CYS A 339 19.91 1.17 8.07
CA CYS A 339 19.13 -0.05 7.93
C CYS A 339 18.98 -0.45 6.44
N PRO A 340 18.98 -1.76 6.13
CA PRO A 340 18.84 -2.25 4.75
C PRO A 340 17.47 -1.89 4.18
N GLN A 341 17.45 -1.07 3.13
CA GLN A 341 16.22 -0.56 2.55
C GLN A 341 15.47 -1.64 1.74
N GLY A 342 14.60 -2.37 2.42
CA GLY A 342 13.96 -3.61 1.97
C GLY A 342 13.65 -4.59 3.12
N SER A 343 14.17 -4.30 4.32
CA SER A 343 13.72 -4.84 5.62
C SER A 343 12.25 -4.51 5.90
N VAL A 344 11.63 -5.36 6.72
CA VAL A 344 10.30 -5.14 7.29
C VAL A 344 10.35 -4.36 8.61
N ILE A 345 11.37 -4.52 9.47
CA ILE A 345 11.47 -3.80 10.76
C ILE A 345 12.01 -2.37 10.65
N ALA A 346 12.87 -2.10 9.67
CA ALA A 346 13.53 -0.80 9.49
C ALA A 346 12.59 0.43 9.51
N PRO A 347 11.37 0.40 8.92
CA PRO A 347 10.44 1.53 8.96
C PRO A 347 9.88 1.84 10.36
N VAL A 348 9.76 0.82 11.23
CA VAL A 348 9.34 1.00 12.63
C VAL A 348 10.49 1.55 13.47
N ILE A 349 11.71 1.06 13.24
CA ILE A 349 12.93 1.57 13.88
C ILE A 349 13.14 3.07 13.52
N TRP A 350 12.94 3.44 12.26
CA TRP A 350 12.98 4.84 11.83
C TRP A 350 11.94 5.72 12.55
N ASN A 351 10.70 5.22 12.69
CA ASN A 351 9.65 5.94 13.40
C ASN A 351 9.97 6.18 14.89
N ILE A 352 10.72 5.28 15.54
CA ILE A 352 11.25 5.51 16.90
C ILE A 352 12.36 6.58 16.86
N TYR A 353 13.30 6.46 15.92
CA TYR A 353 14.48 7.33 15.83
C TYR A 353 14.14 8.81 15.58
N ILE A 354 13.14 9.08 14.73
CA ILE A 354 12.73 10.45 14.36
C ILE A 354 11.71 11.07 15.33
N ASN A 355 11.24 10.30 16.32
CA ASN A 355 10.09 10.64 17.17
C ASN A 355 10.29 11.94 17.97
N THR A 356 11.51 12.20 18.45
CA THR A 356 11.87 13.36 19.28
C THR A 356 11.62 14.70 18.59
N ILE A 357 11.74 14.77 17.25
CA ILE A 357 11.46 16.00 16.48
C ILE A 357 9.98 16.38 16.55
N LEU A 358 9.10 15.39 16.68
CA LEU A 358 7.65 15.60 16.77
C LEU A 358 7.23 16.14 18.14
N CYS A 359 8.05 15.99 19.18
CA CYS A 359 7.77 16.53 20.51
C CYS A 359 7.86 18.07 20.58
N ASN A 360 8.45 18.73 19.58
CA ASN A 360 8.63 20.20 19.55
C ASN A 360 7.32 21.01 19.33
N ASN A 361 6.17 20.35 19.27
CA ASN A 361 4.87 20.95 18.97
C ASN A 361 4.39 21.95 20.04
N ASN A 362 3.88 23.10 19.60
CA ASN A 362 3.33 24.14 20.47
C ASN A 362 2.28 24.99 19.73
N THR A 363 1.80 26.07 20.37
CA THR A 363 0.80 26.99 19.80
C THR A 363 1.26 27.61 18.48
N THR A 364 2.54 27.93 18.35
CA THR A 364 3.15 28.55 17.16
C THR A 364 3.54 27.50 16.12
N LEU A 365 4.32 26.49 16.52
CA LEU A 365 4.86 25.42 15.65
C LEU A 365 4.02 24.15 15.71
N TYR A 366 3.54 23.69 14.55
CA TYR A 366 3.02 22.34 14.36
C TYR A 366 3.91 21.56 13.39
N THR A 367 4.34 20.37 13.79
CA THR A 367 5.23 19.47 13.06
C THR A 367 4.54 18.12 12.86
N GLN A 368 4.59 17.62 11.62
CA GLN A 368 4.23 16.25 11.29
C GLN A 368 5.30 15.57 10.44
N ALA A 369 5.38 14.24 10.56
CA ALA A 369 6.22 13.40 9.74
C ALA A 369 5.37 12.43 8.92
N PHE A 370 5.84 12.13 7.72
CA PHE A 370 5.46 10.93 6.99
C PHE A 370 6.75 10.24 6.58
N ALA A 371 7.18 9.23 7.35
CA ALA A 371 8.49 8.60 7.18
C ALA A 371 9.62 9.62 7.38
N ASP A 372 10.40 9.87 6.32
CA ASP A 372 11.50 10.84 6.23
C ASP A 372 11.10 12.21 5.67
N ASP A 373 9.87 12.37 5.14
CA ASP A 373 9.28 13.67 4.79
C ASP A 373 8.80 14.38 6.06
N LEU A 374 9.40 15.54 6.41
CA LEU A 374 8.97 16.41 7.51
C LEU A 374 8.22 17.64 6.98
N ALA A 375 7.07 17.96 7.57
CA ALA A 375 6.27 19.14 7.26
C ALA A 375 6.01 19.98 8.51
N LEU A 376 6.31 21.28 8.41
CA LEU A 376 6.26 22.26 9.49
C LEU A 376 5.25 23.36 9.16
N VAL A 377 4.35 23.69 10.07
CA VAL A 377 3.43 24.82 10.00
C VAL A 377 3.72 25.75 11.16
N VAL A 378 4.37 26.88 10.85
CA VAL A 378 4.69 27.94 11.81
C VAL A 378 3.74 29.12 11.60
N SER A 379 3.22 29.71 12.67
CA SER A 379 2.37 30.90 12.61
C SER A 379 3.07 32.19 13.09
N GLY A 380 2.54 33.34 12.67
CA GLY A 380 2.95 34.66 13.16
C GLY A 380 1.92 35.72 12.80
N ARG A 381 1.63 36.65 13.74
CA ARG A 381 0.62 37.69 13.55
C ARG A 381 1.05 38.78 12.57
N ARG A 382 2.35 39.10 12.52
CA ARG A 382 2.99 40.01 11.55
C ARG A 382 4.04 39.26 10.74
N ALA A 383 4.45 39.84 9.61
CA ALA A 383 5.47 39.27 8.74
C ALA A 383 6.83 39.06 9.45
N ARG A 384 7.22 39.98 10.35
CA ARG A 384 8.44 39.86 11.18
C ARG A 384 8.33 38.70 12.16
N ASP A 385 7.20 38.61 12.86
CA ASP A 385 6.93 37.53 13.82
C ASP A 385 7.02 36.17 13.12
N LEU A 386 6.42 36.02 11.94
CA LEU A 386 6.49 34.79 11.16
C LEU A 386 7.93 34.45 10.73
N GLU A 387 8.70 35.43 10.25
CA GLU A 387 10.10 35.24 9.86
C GLU A 387 10.96 34.80 11.05
N SER A 388 10.80 35.44 12.22
CA SER A 388 11.50 35.10 13.46
C SER A 388 11.12 33.70 13.95
N ASN A 389 9.81 33.45 14.14
CA ASN A 389 9.29 32.17 14.62
C ASN A 389 9.71 31.00 13.72
N THR A 390 9.73 31.20 12.40
CA THR A 390 10.10 30.13 11.46
C THR A 390 11.60 29.86 11.49
N ASN A 391 12.44 30.91 11.54
CA ASN A 391 13.89 30.72 11.64
C ASN A 391 14.30 30.05 12.97
N SER A 392 13.72 30.46 14.11
CA SER A 392 13.95 29.78 15.40
C SER A 392 13.46 28.32 15.39
N ALA A 393 12.31 28.02 14.78
CA ALA A 393 11.83 26.65 14.65
C ALA A 393 12.76 25.78 13.77
N LEU A 394 13.27 26.34 12.67
CA LEU A 394 14.22 25.67 11.77
C LEU A 394 15.58 25.41 12.44
N GLU A 395 16.05 26.34 13.27
CA GLU A 395 17.26 26.21 14.08
C GLU A 395 17.14 25.11 15.12
N GLN A 396 16.06 25.10 15.92
CA GLN A 396 15.81 24.04 16.91
C GLN A 396 15.68 22.65 16.26
N ILE A 397 15.08 22.56 15.07
CA ILE A 397 14.98 21.30 14.33
C ILE A 397 16.33 20.87 13.74
N ALA A 398 17.17 21.82 13.33
CA ALA A 398 18.54 21.53 12.89
C ALA A 398 19.43 21.03 14.04
N LEU A 399 19.26 21.57 15.25
CA LEU A 399 19.92 21.08 16.47
C LEU A 399 19.47 19.64 16.80
N ASN A 400 18.16 19.39 16.92
CA ASN A 400 17.64 18.05 17.18
C ASN A 400 18.04 17.01 16.10
N LEU A 401 18.16 17.42 14.84
CA LEU A 401 18.69 16.56 13.77
C LEU A 401 20.20 16.30 13.91
N SER A 402 20.97 17.28 14.39
CA SER A 402 22.40 17.14 14.68
C SER A 402 22.65 16.16 15.84
N ASP A 403 21.84 16.21 16.89
CA ASP A 403 21.88 15.24 18.00
C ASP A 403 21.55 13.82 17.52
N LEU A 404 20.64 13.70 16.56
CA LEU A 404 20.34 12.46 15.84
C LEU A 404 21.40 12.07 14.79
N LYS A 405 22.51 12.81 14.66
CA LYS A 405 23.54 12.68 13.62
C LYS A 405 23.00 12.70 12.17
N LEU A 406 21.81 13.25 11.95
CA LEU A 406 21.16 13.39 10.65
C LEU A 406 21.53 14.72 9.98
N LYS A 407 21.38 14.77 8.65
CA LYS A 407 21.67 15.97 7.84
C LYS A 407 20.53 16.24 6.87
N LEU A 408 20.20 17.51 6.64
CA LEU A 408 19.16 17.92 5.70
C LEU A 408 19.69 18.12 4.29
N SER A 409 18.84 17.84 3.30
CA SER A 409 19.07 18.17 1.89
C SER A 409 18.60 19.62 1.61
N ALA A 410 19.33 20.63 2.11
CA ALA A 410 18.89 22.03 2.10
C ALA A 410 18.39 22.55 0.72
N GLU A 411 19.02 22.12 -0.38
CA GLU A 411 18.63 22.41 -1.77
C GLU A 411 17.20 21.97 -2.15
N LYS A 412 16.70 20.90 -1.51
CA LYS A 412 15.35 20.37 -1.73
C LYS A 412 14.31 20.99 -0.80
N CYS A 413 14.73 21.55 0.34
CA CYS A 413 13.83 22.16 1.31
C CYS A 413 13.10 23.34 0.65
N GLN A 414 11.78 23.38 0.81
CA GLN A 414 10.92 24.37 0.15
C GLN A 414 9.85 24.87 1.11
N ALA A 415 9.47 26.13 0.94
CA ALA A 415 8.47 26.78 1.76
C ALA A 415 7.30 27.33 0.91
N LEU A 416 6.12 27.39 1.54
CA LEU A 416 4.91 28.03 1.05
C LEU A 416 4.43 29.01 2.13
N VAL A 417 4.27 30.28 1.77
CA VAL A 417 3.81 31.32 2.71
C VAL A 417 2.36 31.67 2.43
N VAL A 418 1.52 31.59 3.46
CA VAL A 418 0.07 31.82 3.41
C VAL A 418 -0.27 33.07 4.22
N ARG A 419 -1.13 33.95 3.67
CA ARG A 419 -1.56 35.19 4.33
C ARG A 419 -2.77 34.94 5.24
N SER A 420 -2.76 35.56 6.42
CA SER A 420 -3.91 35.60 7.33
C SER A 420 -5.18 36.14 6.64
N ILE A 421 -6.33 35.51 6.92
CA ILE A 421 -7.66 35.97 6.47
C ILE A 421 -8.01 37.32 7.13
N SER A 422 -7.67 37.51 8.41
CA SER A 422 -7.85 38.81 9.08
C SER A 422 -6.98 39.89 8.45
N SER A 423 -5.71 39.60 8.14
CA SER A 423 -4.81 40.52 7.41
C SER A 423 -5.37 40.93 6.05
N TYR A 424 -6.06 40.03 5.35
CA TYR A 424 -6.71 40.34 4.07
C TYR A 424 -7.82 41.39 4.23
N ARG A 425 -8.63 41.28 5.29
CA ARG A 425 -9.70 42.24 5.63
C ARG A 425 -9.15 43.59 6.14
N PHE A 426 -8.07 43.58 6.93
CA PHE A 426 -7.48 44.79 7.53
C PHE A 426 -6.45 45.51 6.65
N SER A 427 -6.42 45.27 5.34
CA SER A 427 -5.37 45.77 4.44
C SER A 427 -5.32 47.31 4.27
N LYS A 428 -6.24 48.08 4.86
CA LYS A 428 -6.23 49.56 4.88
C LYS A 428 -5.15 50.21 5.78
N ARG A 429 -4.36 49.43 6.54
CA ARG A 429 -3.38 49.97 7.52
C ARG A 429 -1.91 49.60 7.29
N ASN A 430 -1.53 48.99 6.16
CA ASN A 430 -0.17 48.67 5.69
C ASN A 430 0.77 47.82 6.60
N TYR A 431 0.71 47.88 7.93
CA TYR A 431 1.61 47.17 8.86
C TYR A 431 1.43 45.64 8.91
N THR A 432 0.34 45.11 8.35
CA THR A 432 -0.01 43.66 8.35
C THR A 432 0.16 42.99 6.99
N VAL A 433 0.74 43.69 6.01
CA VAL A 433 0.90 43.19 4.63
C VAL A 433 2.27 42.50 4.48
N LEU A 434 2.31 41.39 3.75
CA LEU A 434 3.56 40.70 3.36
C LEU A 434 4.24 41.48 2.21
N ASN A 435 4.74 42.69 2.51
CA ASN A 435 5.35 43.60 1.52
C ASN A 435 6.63 43.03 0.89
N ARG A 436 7.33 42.13 1.60
CA ARG A 436 8.35 41.23 1.04
C ARG A 436 8.03 39.78 1.43
N LYS A 437 8.47 38.81 0.62
CA LYS A 437 8.54 37.41 1.07
C LYS A 437 9.52 37.33 2.26
N PRO A 438 9.25 36.51 3.30
CA PRO A 438 10.14 36.39 4.45
C PRO A 438 11.46 35.72 4.07
N THR A 439 12.52 35.98 4.83
CA THR A 439 13.86 35.42 4.64
C THR A 439 14.01 34.20 5.55
N LEU A 440 13.65 33.03 5.04
CA LEU A 440 13.73 31.76 5.77
C LEU A 440 15.10 31.12 5.56
N LYS A 441 15.79 30.77 6.65
CA LYS A 441 17.13 30.15 6.62
C LYS A 441 17.20 28.90 7.49
N ILE A 442 18.04 27.94 7.09
CA ILE A 442 18.43 26.79 7.91
C ILE A 442 19.91 26.48 7.65
N ASN A 443 20.71 26.38 8.72
CA ASN A 443 22.18 26.20 8.66
C ASN A 443 22.88 27.19 7.72
N GLY A 444 22.42 28.45 7.69
CA GLY A 444 22.89 29.51 6.79
C GLY A 444 22.26 29.52 5.38
N TYR A 445 21.79 28.38 4.87
CA TYR A 445 21.16 28.24 3.55
C TYR A 445 19.77 28.87 3.53
N SER A 446 19.45 29.60 2.46
CA SER A 446 18.13 30.22 2.25
C SER A 446 17.14 29.21 1.67
N ILE A 447 15.98 29.04 2.29
CA ILE A 447 14.94 28.10 1.84
C ILE A 447 14.13 28.75 0.70
N LYS A 448 13.95 28.01 -0.40
CA LYS A 448 13.18 28.50 -1.56
C LYS A 448 11.69 28.64 -1.23
N ILE A 449 11.21 29.88 -1.16
CA ILE A 449 9.77 30.16 -1.05
C ILE A 449 9.11 30.09 -2.44
N SER A 450 8.10 29.24 -2.52
CA SER A 450 7.26 29.00 -3.69
C SER A 450 5.84 29.53 -3.44
N ASP A 451 5.10 29.79 -4.52
CA ASP A 451 3.66 30.15 -4.44
C ASP A 451 2.76 28.90 -4.50
N SER A 452 3.35 27.73 -4.78
CA SER A 452 2.74 26.41 -4.61
C SER A 452 3.80 25.34 -4.30
N LEU A 453 3.53 24.51 -3.28
CA LEU A 453 4.42 23.46 -2.76
C LEU A 453 3.77 22.09 -2.90
N LYS A 454 4.56 21.05 -3.26
CA LYS A 454 4.08 19.67 -3.36
C LYS A 454 4.39 18.89 -2.09
N ILE A 455 3.37 18.39 -1.40
CA ILE A 455 3.51 17.53 -0.21
C ILE A 455 2.77 16.21 -0.47
N LEU A 456 3.45 15.09 -0.22
CA LEU A 456 2.90 13.73 -0.31
C LEU A 456 2.08 13.47 -1.60
N GLY A 457 2.49 14.07 -2.72
CA GLY A 457 1.84 13.90 -4.03
C GLY A 457 0.80 14.96 -4.42
N ILE A 458 0.28 15.76 -3.48
CA ILE A 458 -0.69 16.84 -3.74
C ILE A 458 0.04 18.20 -3.82
N VAL A 459 -0.42 19.11 -4.68
CA VAL A 459 0.11 20.48 -4.78
C VAL A 459 -0.77 21.48 -4.02
N LEU A 460 -0.23 22.06 -2.95
CA LEU A 460 -0.85 23.12 -2.16
C LEU A 460 -0.45 24.49 -2.73
N ASP A 461 -1.39 25.42 -2.84
CA ASP A 461 -1.15 26.81 -3.26
C ASP A 461 -1.39 27.81 -2.12
N ASN A 462 -0.77 28.99 -2.18
CA ASN A 462 -0.82 30.00 -1.12
C ASN A 462 -2.22 30.59 -0.80
N LYS A 463 -3.26 30.15 -1.52
CA LYS A 463 -4.68 30.52 -1.36
C LYS A 463 -5.59 29.31 -1.15
N PHE A 464 -5.05 28.08 -1.04
CA PHE A 464 -5.81 26.81 -0.98
C PHE A 464 -6.89 26.65 -2.07
N THR A 465 -6.62 27.14 -3.29
CA THR A 465 -7.55 26.98 -4.42
C THR A 465 -7.50 25.60 -5.05
N TRP A 466 -6.42 24.84 -4.89
CA TRP A 466 -6.12 23.58 -5.61
C TRP A 466 -5.90 23.74 -7.12
N SER A 467 -5.85 24.97 -7.64
CA SER A 467 -5.74 25.22 -9.08
C SER A 467 -4.42 24.68 -9.69
N PRO A 468 -3.25 24.81 -9.05
CA PRO A 468 -2.01 24.18 -9.53
C PRO A 468 -2.05 22.65 -9.46
N HIS A 469 -2.75 22.06 -8.48
CA HIS A 469 -2.93 20.61 -8.39
C HIS A 469 -3.69 20.08 -9.61
N ILE A 470 -4.84 20.68 -9.92
CA ILE A 470 -5.68 20.29 -11.08
C ILE A 470 -4.94 20.52 -12.41
N LEU A 471 -4.10 21.55 -12.51
CA LEU A 471 -3.20 21.74 -13.66
C LEU A 471 -2.14 20.63 -13.77
N SER A 472 -1.60 20.14 -12.64
CA SER A 472 -0.69 18.99 -12.66
C SER A 472 -1.38 17.69 -13.12
N LEU A 473 -2.64 17.48 -12.74
CA LEU A 473 -3.49 16.38 -13.22
C LEU A 473 -3.74 16.48 -14.74
N HIS A 474 -3.97 17.68 -15.26
CA HIS A 474 -4.10 17.92 -16.70
C HIS A 474 -2.84 17.55 -17.48
N ASN A 475 -1.67 17.98 -17.01
CA ASN A 475 -0.40 17.67 -17.68
C ASN A 475 -0.09 16.15 -17.64
N LYS A 476 -0.41 15.49 -16.53
CA LYS A 476 -0.34 14.01 -16.40
C LYS A 476 -1.29 13.31 -17.37
N ALA A 477 -2.49 13.83 -17.58
CA ALA A 477 -3.47 13.30 -18.54
C ALA A 477 -3.02 13.48 -20.00
N LEU A 478 -2.42 14.63 -20.34
CA LEU A 478 -1.83 14.87 -21.67
C LEU A 478 -0.69 13.89 -21.97
N PHE A 479 0.22 13.66 -21.01
CA PHE A 479 1.31 12.70 -21.15
C PHE A 479 0.79 11.28 -21.44
N LEU A 480 -0.16 10.79 -20.63
CA LEU A 480 -0.82 9.50 -20.87
C LEU A 480 -1.52 9.46 -22.24
N THR A 481 -2.16 10.56 -22.65
CA THR A 481 -2.85 10.67 -23.94
C THR A 481 -1.88 10.48 -25.11
N CYS A 482 -0.66 11.01 -25.03
CA CYS A 482 0.39 10.79 -26.03
C CYS A 482 0.79 9.30 -26.12
N ASN A 483 0.91 8.60 -25.00
CA ASN A 483 1.15 7.16 -25.00
C ASN A 483 -0.04 6.38 -25.60
N PHE A 484 -1.27 6.72 -25.22
CA PHE A 484 -2.49 6.15 -25.83
C PHE A 484 -2.65 6.50 -27.32
N ASN A 485 -1.98 7.52 -27.87
CA ASN A 485 -1.97 7.77 -29.32
C ASN A 485 -1.16 6.73 -30.12
N ARG A 486 -0.36 5.86 -29.45
CA ARG A 486 0.40 4.78 -30.09
C ARG A 486 -0.45 3.53 -30.38
N ILE A 487 -1.55 3.35 -29.64
CA ILE A 487 -2.37 2.12 -29.58
C ILE A 487 -3.87 2.31 -29.85
N VAL A 488 -4.36 3.57 -29.83
CA VAL A 488 -5.77 3.91 -30.12
C VAL A 488 -5.79 4.92 -31.25
N LYS A 489 -6.36 4.54 -32.40
CA LYS A 489 -6.60 5.38 -33.58
C LYS A 489 -8.09 5.48 -33.89
N VAL A 490 -8.43 6.29 -34.90
CA VAL A 490 -9.82 6.48 -35.36
C VAL A 490 -10.29 5.33 -36.25
N LYS A 491 -9.39 4.66 -36.99
CA LYS A 491 -9.69 3.50 -37.85
C LYS A 491 -9.60 2.17 -37.09
N TRP A 492 -8.51 1.95 -36.36
CA TRP A 492 -8.24 0.76 -35.54
C TRP A 492 -7.97 1.12 -34.08
N SER A 493 -8.15 0.16 -33.17
CA SER A 493 -7.88 0.33 -31.74
C SER A 493 -7.81 -1.04 -31.06
N LEU A 494 -7.08 -1.09 -29.95
CA LEU A 494 -7.31 -2.06 -28.87
C LEU A 494 -8.80 -2.20 -28.49
N ASN A 495 -9.13 -3.36 -27.94
CA ASN A 495 -10.43 -3.70 -27.36
C ASN A 495 -10.93 -2.61 -26.40
N LYS A 496 -12.14 -2.06 -26.66
CA LYS A 496 -12.74 -0.97 -25.88
C LYS A 496 -12.87 -1.31 -24.39
N ASN A 497 -13.20 -2.56 -24.06
CA ASN A 497 -13.39 -3.00 -22.68
C ASN A 497 -12.07 -3.02 -21.90
N LEU A 498 -10.97 -3.40 -22.55
CA LEU A 498 -9.63 -3.38 -21.98
C LEU A 498 -9.15 -1.93 -21.72
N ILE A 499 -9.45 -1.00 -22.64
CA ILE A 499 -9.12 0.43 -22.46
C ILE A 499 -9.96 1.03 -21.31
N LYS A 500 -11.27 0.72 -21.23
CA LYS A 500 -12.14 1.14 -20.12
C LYS A 500 -11.64 0.58 -18.77
N PHE A 501 -11.22 -0.69 -18.75
CA PHE A 501 -10.61 -1.32 -17.57
C PHE A 501 -9.34 -0.59 -17.12
N TRP A 502 -8.40 -0.27 -18.03
CA TRP A 502 -7.20 0.52 -17.70
C TRP A 502 -7.54 1.93 -17.20
N TYR A 503 -8.61 2.55 -17.70
CA TYR A 503 -9.07 3.84 -17.19
C TYR A 503 -9.51 3.73 -15.72
N SER A 504 -10.51 2.89 -15.42
CA SER A 504 -11.08 2.82 -14.07
C SER A 504 -10.12 2.22 -13.03
N THR A 505 -9.18 1.36 -13.43
CA THR A 505 -8.19 0.75 -12.51
C THR A 505 -6.93 1.59 -12.31
N VAL A 506 -6.45 2.31 -13.32
CA VAL A 506 -5.18 3.05 -13.25
C VAL A 506 -5.36 4.56 -13.42
N ILE A 507 -5.98 5.01 -14.51
CA ILE A 507 -6.00 6.44 -14.86
C ILE A 507 -6.87 7.24 -13.89
N GLU A 508 -8.10 6.79 -13.65
CA GLU A 508 -9.06 7.40 -12.73
C GLU A 508 -8.48 7.46 -11.31
N LYS A 509 -7.95 6.34 -10.80
CA LYS A 509 -7.33 6.30 -9.46
C LYS A 509 -6.07 7.17 -9.36
N ALA A 510 -5.29 7.29 -10.44
CA ALA A 510 -4.13 8.17 -10.52
C ALA A 510 -4.48 9.66 -10.72
N LEU A 511 -5.75 9.99 -11.04
CA LEU A 511 -6.27 11.36 -11.08
C LEU A 511 -6.97 11.74 -9.77
N LEU A 512 -7.70 10.80 -9.15
CA LEU A 512 -8.43 10.98 -7.88
C LEU A 512 -7.54 10.86 -6.64
N TYR A 513 -6.23 10.65 -6.79
CA TYR A 513 -5.30 10.63 -5.66
C TYR A 513 -5.41 11.93 -4.84
N GLY A 514 -5.69 11.80 -3.53
CA GLY A 514 -5.90 12.93 -2.64
C GLY A 514 -7.25 13.64 -2.75
N ALA A 515 -8.22 13.13 -3.53
CA ALA A 515 -9.55 13.74 -3.66
C ALA A 515 -10.31 13.79 -2.32
N SER A 516 -9.98 12.87 -1.42
CA SER A 516 -10.17 12.93 0.04
C SER A 516 -9.98 14.31 0.68
N VAL A 517 -9.06 15.14 0.14
CA VAL A 517 -8.75 16.49 0.62
C VAL A 517 -9.19 17.58 -0.37
N TRP A 518 -8.85 17.45 -1.66
CA TRP A 518 -9.08 18.52 -2.64
C TRP A 518 -10.47 18.47 -3.32
N GLY A 519 -11.20 17.36 -3.22
CA GLY A 519 -12.45 17.13 -3.96
C GLY A 519 -13.71 17.82 -3.42
N GLY A 520 -13.64 18.44 -2.24
CA GLY A 520 -14.82 18.93 -1.53
C GLY A 520 -15.47 20.19 -2.13
N ALA A 521 -14.71 21.28 -2.25
CA ALA A 521 -15.19 22.61 -2.63
C ALA A 521 -14.59 23.07 -3.97
N LEU A 522 -14.97 22.39 -5.06
CA LEU A 522 -14.51 22.68 -6.41
C LEU A 522 -15.27 23.88 -7.02
N THR A 523 -14.54 24.82 -7.63
CA THR A 523 -15.13 25.93 -8.40
C THR A 523 -15.57 25.48 -9.79
N LYS A 524 -16.47 26.23 -10.45
CA LYS A 524 -16.91 25.95 -11.83
C LYS A 524 -15.74 25.77 -12.81
N GLN A 525 -14.77 26.69 -12.80
CA GLN A 525 -13.57 26.59 -13.67
C GLN A 525 -12.75 25.30 -13.43
N GLN A 526 -12.79 24.75 -12.21
CA GLN A 526 -12.09 23.50 -11.87
C GLN A 526 -12.90 22.27 -12.30
N VAL A 527 -14.23 22.32 -12.17
CA VAL A 527 -15.15 21.33 -12.74
C VAL A 527 -14.99 21.26 -14.27
N ASP A 528 -14.96 22.40 -14.95
CA ASP A 528 -14.75 22.50 -16.41
C ASP A 528 -13.39 21.92 -16.84
N ARG A 529 -12.33 22.16 -16.05
CA ARG A 529 -11.00 21.54 -16.24
C ARG A 529 -11.03 20.02 -16.02
N LEU A 530 -11.70 19.52 -14.99
CA LEU A 530 -11.84 18.07 -14.73
C LEU A 530 -12.66 17.36 -15.83
N HIS A 531 -13.70 18.00 -16.35
CA HIS A 531 -14.39 17.53 -17.56
C HIS A 531 -13.46 17.50 -18.77
N SER A 532 -12.65 18.54 -18.98
CA SER A 532 -11.69 18.60 -20.08
C SER A 532 -10.63 17.47 -19.99
N ILE A 533 -10.13 17.19 -18.78
CA ILE A 533 -9.23 16.05 -18.50
C ILE A 533 -9.91 14.72 -18.86
N GLN A 534 -11.13 14.49 -18.38
CA GLN A 534 -11.84 13.23 -18.59
C GLN A 534 -12.23 13.03 -20.07
N ARG A 535 -12.66 14.10 -20.75
CA ARG A 535 -13.09 14.13 -22.16
C ARG A 535 -12.06 13.51 -23.11
N ILE A 536 -10.77 13.76 -22.87
CA ILE A 536 -9.68 13.27 -23.72
C ILE A 536 -9.66 11.73 -23.76
N PHE A 537 -9.96 11.07 -22.64
CA PHE A 537 -10.06 9.62 -22.55
C PHE A 537 -11.42 9.12 -23.05
N LEU A 538 -12.53 9.80 -22.72
CA LEU A 538 -13.87 9.42 -23.17
C LEU A 538 -14.00 9.40 -24.71
N LEU A 539 -13.40 10.36 -25.41
CA LEU A 539 -13.33 10.38 -26.88
C LEU A 539 -12.52 9.19 -27.44
N LYS A 540 -11.50 8.72 -26.72
CA LYS A 540 -10.72 7.52 -27.10
C LYS A 540 -11.50 6.23 -26.92
N PHE A 541 -12.31 6.09 -25.87
CA PHE A 541 -13.11 4.87 -25.64
C PHE A 541 -14.23 4.73 -26.67
N THR A 542 -14.93 5.83 -26.93
CA THR A 542 -16.09 5.87 -27.82
C THR A 542 -15.69 5.88 -29.30
N ARG A 543 -14.54 6.47 -29.65
CA ARG A 543 -14.15 6.89 -31.01
C ARG A 543 -15.14 7.91 -31.62
N ALA A 544 -15.89 8.62 -30.79
CA ALA A 544 -16.86 9.63 -31.21
C ALA A 544 -16.20 10.90 -31.80
N TYR A 545 -16.98 11.69 -32.51
CA TYR A 545 -16.54 12.97 -33.08
C TYR A 545 -16.12 13.96 -31.98
N ARG A 546 -15.16 14.83 -32.29
CA ARG A 546 -14.66 15.86 -31.35
C ARG A 546 -15.74 16.87 -30.91
N THR A 547 -16.87 16.92 -31.63
CA THR A 547 -18.06 17.75 -31.34
C THR A 547 -19.01 17.12 -30.31
N THR A 548 -18.98 15.81 -30.08
CA THR A 548 -19.93 15.12 -29.18
C THR A 548 -19.81 15.64 -27.73
N SER A 549 -20.91 16.06 -27.11
CA SER A 549 -20.92 16.64 -25.75
C SER A 549 -20.31 15.69 -24.70
N THR A 550 -19.52 16.22 -23.76
CA THR A 550 -18.85 15.41 -22.72
C THR A 550 -19.85 14.62 -21.89
N ASN A 551 -20.99 15.21 -21.54
CA ASN A 551 -22.03 14.55 -20.73
C ASN A 551 -22.64 13.35 -21.47
N VAL A 552 -22.77 13.43 -22.81
CA VAL A 552 -23.21 12.31 -23.66
C VAL A 552 -22.15 11.21 -23.71
N LEU A 553 -20.86 11.56 -23.68
CA LEU A 553 -19.79 10.55 -23.60
C LEU A 553 -19.75 9.87 -22.21
N ASN A 554 -20.00 10.61 -21.13
CA ASN A 554 -20.10 10.06 -19.77
C ASN A 554 -21.24 9.05 -19.66
N THR A 555 -22.44 9.38 -20.16
CA THR A 555 -23.60 8.46 -20.15
C THR A 555 -23.37 7.25 -21.07
N LEU A 556 -22.97 7.45 -22.34
CA LEU A 556 -22.71 6.34 -23.28
C LEU A 556 -21.61 5.38 -22.84
N THR A 557 -20.67 5.83 -21.99
CA THR A 557 -19.62 4.94 -21.45
C THR A 557 -19.97 4.34 -20.09
N GLY A 558 -21.04 4.81 -19.42
CA GLY A 558 -21.33 4.48 -18.03
C GLY A 558 -20.19 4.91 -17.08
N ILE A 559 -19.58 6.08 -17.33
CA ILE A 559 -18.49 6.63 -16.52
C ILE A 559 -18.96 7.96 -15.90
N PRO A 560 -19.05 8.08 -14.57
CA PRO A 560 -19.51 9.31 -13.93
C PRO A 560 -18.54 10.49 -14.17
N PRO A 561 -19.03 11.75 -14.15
CA PRO A 561 -18.17 12.92 -14.27
C PRO A 561 -17.09 12.96 -13.18
N LEU A 562 -15.83 13.18 -13.57
CA LEU A 562 -14.67 13.06 -12.67
C LEU A 562 -14.77 13.95 -11.41
N HIS A 563 -15.43 15.11 -11.51
CA HIS A 563 -15.67 16.01 -10.39
C HIS A 563 -16.70 15.46 -9.38
N VAL A 564 -17.70 14.70 -9.83
CA VAL A 564 -18.67 14.02 -8.95
C VAL A 564 -17.94 12.95 -8.17
N VAL A 565 -17.12 12.12 -8.83
CA VAL A 565 -16.34 11.08 -8.13
C VAL A 565 -15.37 11.69 -7.12
N ALA A 566 -14.70 12.80 -7.45
CA ALA A 566 -13.85 13.51 -6.51
C ALA A 566 -14.61 14.01 -5.26
N LYS A 567 -15.82 14.55 -5.44
CA LYS A 567 -16.70 14.95 -4.33
C LYS A 567 -17.19 13.73 -3.52
N THR A 568 -17.49 12.61 -4.17
CA THR A 568 -17.87 11.35 -3.51
C THR A 568 -16.73 10.81 -2.64
N GLU A 569 -15.48 10.78 -3.14
CA GLU A 569 -14.33 10.34 -2.34
C GLU A 569 -14.01 11.31 -1.19
N PHE A 570 -14.20 12.62 -1.37
CA PHE A 570 -14.13 13.60 -0.27
C PHE A 570 -15.17 13.32 0.84
N ILE A 571 -16.45 13.14 0.47
CA ILE A 571 -17.54 12.88 1.43
C ILE A 571 -17.31 11.54 2.15
N LYS A 572 -16.95 10.48 1.42
CA LYS A 572 -16.55 9.20 2.02
C LYS A 572 -15.43 9.39 3.04
N PHE A 573 -14.35 10.10 2.69
CA PHE A 573 -13.24 10.32 3.61
C PHE A 573 -13.67 11.08 4.87
N ARG A 574 -14.48 12.14 4.73
CA ARG A 574 -15.02 12.91 5.86
C ARG A 574 -15.91 12.08 6.79
N ILE A 575 -16.67 11.12 6.27
CA ILE A 575 -17.48 10.18 7.06
C ILE A 575 -16.58 9.13 7.74
N TRP A 576 -15.82 8.36 6.96
CA TRP A 576 -15.14 7.14 7.42
C TRP A 576 -13.81 7.35 8.15
N ALA A 577 -13.17 8.52 7.98
CA ALA A 577 -11.90 8.87 8.61
C ALA A 577 -11.92 10.23 9.32
N GLY A 578 -12.81 11.14 8.90
CA GLY A 578 -13.00 12.44 9.55
C GLY A 578 -14.04 12.46 10.68
N HIS A 579 -14.84 11.40 10.85
CA HIS A 579 -15.96 11.30 11.80
C HIS A 579 -16.86 12.56 11.81
N ALA A 580 -17.10 13.15 10.64
CA ALA A 580 -17.75 14.45 10.52
C ALA A 580 -19.28 14.32 10.64
N ASN A 581 -19.81 14.57 11.85
CA ASN A 581 -21.25 14.58 12.14
C ASN A 581 -22.08 15.48 11.20
N PHE A 582 -21.48 16.47 10.54
CA PHE A 582 -22.13 17.32 9.52
C PHE A 582 -22.63 16.59 8.25
N TYR A 583 -22.52 15.26 8.18
CA TYR A 583 -23.12 14.43 7.12
C TYR A 583 -24.17 13.43 7.66
N THR A 584 -24.65 13.58 8.90
CA THR A 584 -25.77 12.79 9.45
C THR A 584 -27.00 12.81 8.56
N ASP A 585 -27.27 13.92 7.89
CA ASP A 585 -28.48 14.13 7.11
C ASP A 585 -28.46 13.30 5.80
N ILE A 586 -27.26 13.08 5.25
CA ILE A 586 -27.03 12.14 4.13
C ILE A 586 -27.12 10.69 4.63
N LEU A 587 -26.82 10.48 5.91
CA LEU A 587 -26.77 9.16 6.56
C LEU A 587 -28.07 8.78 7.28
N GLY A 588 -29.11 9.62 7.35
CA GLY A 588 -30.46 9.26 7.83
C GLY A 588 -30.53 8.37 9.07
N ASN A 589 -29.86 8.74 10.18
CA ASN A 589 -29.74 7.95 11.42
C ASN A 589 -29.17 6.52 11.26
N ILE A 590 -28.45 6.24 10.16
CA ILE A 590 -27.73 4.98 9.96
C ILE A 590 -26.56 4.89 10.94
N GLN A 591 -26.64 3.91 11.84
CA GLN A 591 -25.50 3.47 12.63
C GLN A 591 -24.50 2.77 11.70
N LEU A 592 -23.41 3.46 11.37
CA LEU A 592 -22.32 2.90 10.57
C LEU A 592 -21.49 1.89 11.38
N ASP A 593 -21.02 0.85 10.70
CA ASP A 593 -19.94 0.00 11.20
C ASP A 593 -18.66 0.85 11.42
N ASN A 594 -17.84 0.47 12.39
CA ASN A 594 -16.63 1.21 12.75
C ASN A 594 -15.36 0.34 12.65
N ASN A 595 -14.22 1.00 12.37
CA ASN A 595 -12.93 0.31 12.26
C ASN A 595 -12.34 0.07 13.66
N ILE A 596 -12.21 -1.20 14.06
CA ILE A 596 -11.46 -1.59 15.26
C ILE A 596 -9.95 -1.57 14.97
N SER A 597 -9.16 -1.15 15.96
CA SER A 597 -7.70 -1.33 15.94
C SER A 597 -7.37 -2.83 16.07
N ILE A 598 -7.13 -3.49 14.94
CA ILE A 598 -6.77 -4.92 14.85
C ILE A 598 -5.64 -5.26 15.82
N LYS A 599 -4.67 -4.35 16.03
CA LYS A 599 -3.53 -4.53 16.93
C LYS A 599 -3.91 -5.18 18.27
N ASN A 600 -4.95 -4.66 18.91
CA ASN A 600 -5.36 -5.00 20.27
C ASN A 600 -6.11 -6.34 20.38
N ILE A 601 -6.50 -6.95 19.25
CA ILE A 601 -7.17 -8.25 19.21
C ILE A 601 -6.11 -9.36 19.37
N PRO A 602 -6.24 -10.34 20.29
CA PRO A 602 -5.31 -11.47 20.39
C PRO A 602 -5.15 -12.26 19.08
N SER A 603 -3.97 -12.81 18.81
CA SER A 603 -3.70 -13.58 17.57
C SER A 603 -4.68 -14.75 17.38
N SER A 604 -5.05 -15.42 18.47
CA SER A 604 -6.05 -16.50 18.53
C SER A 604 -7.50 -16.09 18.22
N SER A 605 -7.83 -14.79 18.19
CA SER A 605 -9.14 -14.29 17.73
C SER A 605 -9.04 -13.44 16.45
N LYS A 606 -7.83 -13.01 16.06
CA LYS A 606 -7.55 -12.48 14.71
C LYS A 606 -7.74 -13.55 13.64
N PHE A 607 -7.28 -14.77 13.86
CA PHE A 607 -7.36 -15.86 12.89
C PHE A 607 -8.39 -16.91 13.30
N ILE A 608 -9.16 -17.42 12.32
CA ILE A 608 -10.11 -18.52 12.55
C ILE A 608 -9.83 -19.61 11.53
N ILE A 609 -9.37 -20.75 12.02
CA ILE A 609 -9.42 -22.01 11.27
C ILE A 609 -10.88 -22.46 11.27
N LEU A 610 -11.56 -22.21 10.14
CA LEU A 610 -12.74 -23.01 9.78
C LEU A 610 -12.22 -24.36 9.31
N ASN A 611 -12.63 -25.42 10.01
CA ASN A 611 -12.28 -26.80 9.65
C ASN A 611 -12.98 -27.22 8.34
N GLU A 612 -12.58 -28.34 7.77
CA GLU A 612 -13.37 -29.03 6.74
C GLU A 612 -14.61 -29.70 7.37
N ASN A 613 -15.59 -30.10 6.55
CA ASN A 613 -16.91 -30.57 7.01
C ASN A 613 -16.79 -31.68 8.07
N ILE A 614 -17.60 -31.56 9.12
CA ILE A 614 -17.70 -32.56 10.18
C ILE A 614 -18.54 -33.72 9.63
N SER A 615 -17.98 -34.92 9.55
CA SER A 615 -18.67 -36.11 9.00
C SER A 615 -19.91 -36.53 9.77
N ASN A 616 -19.99 -36.12 11.05
CA ASN A 616 -21.04 -36.46 12.01
C ASN A 616 -21.62 -35.16 12.60
N ALA A 617 -21.99 -34.19 11.75
CA ALA A 617 -22.74 -33.03 12.20
C ALA A 617 -24.20 -33.41 12.54
N ASP A 618 -24.80 -32.75 13.52
CA ASP A 618 -26.21 -32.99 13.89
C ASP A 618 -27.17 -32.38 12.84
N PHE A 619 -26.77 -31.26 12.20
CA PHE A 619 -27.56 -30.57 11.16
C PHE A 619 -26.69 -30.03 10.02
N GLU A 620 -27.26 -30.01 8.82
CA GLU A 620 -26.73 -29.36 7.62
C GLU A 620 -27.46 -28.02 7.41
N VAL A 621 -26.74 -26.90 7.38
CA VAL A 621 -27.33 -25.56 7.39
C VAL A 621 -26.90 -24.77 6.16
N TYR A 622 -27.88 -24.35 5.35
CA TYR A 622 -27.66 -23.55 4.15
C TYR A 622 -27.93 -22.07 4.45
N THR A 623 -27.03 -21.19 3.99
CA THR A 623 -27.07 -19.75 4.28
C THR A 623 -26.88 -18.90 3.04
N ASP A 624 -27.81 -17.97 2.82
CA ASP A 624 -27.83 -17.03 1.69
C ASP A 624 -28.19 -15.62 2.19
N GLY A 625 -27.69 -14.60 1.50
CA GLY A 625 -27.95 -13.18 1.78
C GLY A 625 -28.10 -12.42 0.47
N SER A 626 -29.25 -11.80 0.25
CA SER A 626 -29.62 -11.21 -1.05
C SER A 626 -30.08 -9.76 -0.94
N ARG A 627 -30.05 -9.06 -2.08
CA ARG A 627 -30.61 -7.71 -2.26
C ARG A 627 -31.37 -7.64 -3.57
N ILE A 628 -32.60 -7.16 -3.51
CA ILE A 628 -33.45 -6.86 -4.66
C ILE A 628 -33.86 -5.38 -4.53
N GLU A 629 -33.47 -4.57 -5.50
CA GLU A 629 -33.66 -3.10 -5.46
C GLU A 629 -33.11 -2.48 -4.15
N ASP A 630 -33.98 -1.94 -3.30
CA ASP A 630 -33.64 -1.41 -1.97
C ASP A 630 -34.02 -2.33 -0.80
N GLU A 631 -34.54 -3.52 -1.09
CA GLU A 631 -34.81 -4.56 -0.09
C GLU A 631 -33.56 -5.43 0.08
N THR A 632 -33.08 -5.61 1.32
CA THR A 632 -31.95 -6.50 1.64
C THR A 632 -32.36 -7.45 2.75
N GLY A 633 -31.99 -8.72 2.67
CA GLY A 633 -32.38 -9.73 3.65
C GLY A 633 -31.54 -11.00 3.55
N PHE A 634 -31.71 -11.90 4.50
CA PHE A 634 -30.98 -13.17 4.52
C PHE A 634 -31.86 -14.34 4.94
N ALA A 635 -31.44 -15.53 4.54
CA ALA A 635 -32.09 -16.80 4.84
C ALA A 635 -31.11 -17.80 5.46
N VAL A 636 -31.59 -18.58 6.42
CA VAL A 636 -30.91 -19.74 7.02
C VAL A 636 -31.88 -20.91 6.99
N CYS A 637 -31.51 -22.00 6.31
CA CYS A 637 -32.35 -23.18 6.14
C CYS A 637 -31.65 -24.39 6.79
N ILE A 638 -32.33 -25.06 7.73
CA ILE A 638 -31.72 -26.06 8.62
C ILE A 638 -32.30 -27.43 8.30
N PHE A 639 -31.42 -28.40 8.02
CA PHE A 639 -31.77 -29.75 7.62
C PHE A 639 -31.19 -30.81 8.55
N GLN A 640 -31.92 -31.90 8.75
CA GLN A 640 -31.45 -33.13 9.40
C GLN A 640 -31.88 -34.32 8.53
N GLU A 641 -30.95 -35.24 8.21
CA GLU A 641 -31.22 -36.40 7.33
C GLU A 641 -31.91 -36.01 5.99
N ASN A 642 -31.49 -34.88 5.40
CA ASN A 642 -32.07 -34.23 4.21
C ASN A 642 -33.51 -33.70 4.35
N ASN A 643 -34.13 -33.79 5.52
CA ASN A 643 -35.42 -33.16 5.81
C ASN A 643 -35.20 -31.73 6.34
N ASN A 644 -35.91 -30.75 5.78
CA ASN A 644 -35.89 -29.37 6.27
C ASN A 644 -36.74 -29.28 7.56
N ILE A 645 -36.16 -28.71 8.64
CA ILE A 645 -36.80 -28.63 9.96
C ILE A 645 -37.14 -27.18 10.34
N GLU A 646 -36.22 -26.26 10.14
CA GLU A 646 -36.35 -24.88 10.62
C GLU A 646 -35.79 -23.90 9.56
N ASN A 647 -36.50 -22.82 9.27
CA ASN A 647 -36.05 -21.77 8.35
C ASN A 647 -36.19 -20.41 9.02
N HIS A 648 -35.12 -19.63 8.98
CA HIS A 648 -35.12 -18.25 9.43
C HIS A 648 -34.98 -17.32 8.22
N LEU A 649 -35.93 -16.40 8.06
CA LEU A 649 -35.90 -15.38 7.02
C LEU A 649 -35.98 -14.00 7.69
N TYR A 650 -34.97 -13.17 7.48
CA TYR A 650 -34.86 -11.87 8.13
C TYR A 650 -34.63 -10.74 7.12
N LYS A 651 -35.47 -9.72 7.18
CA LYS A 651 -35.33 -8.48 6.41
C LYS A 651 -34.41 -7.51 7.16
N LEU A 652 -33.33 -7.12 6.50
CA LEU A 652 -32.38 -6.12 6.97
C LEU A 652 -32.82 -4.71 6.53
N LYS A 653 -32.06 -3.68 6.93
CA LYS A 653 -32.37 -2.30 6.55
C LYS A 653 -31.92 -2.06 5.10
N SER A 654 -32.61 -1.16 4.39
CA SER A 654 -32.38 -0.89 2.96
C SER A 654 -30.99 -0.36 2.59
N HIS A 655 -30.18 0.05 3.56
CA HIS A 655 -28.78 0.45 3.38
C HIS A 655 -27.76 -0.68 3.64
N ASN A 656 -28.20 -1.88 4.06
CA ASN A 656 -27.30 -3.02 4.20
C ASN A 656 -26.85 -3.55 2.83
N SER A 657 -25.63 -4.08 2.78
CA SER A 657 -25.10 -4.72 1.57
C SER A 657 -25.33 -6.23 1.59
N VAL A 658 -25.31 -6.85 0.40
CA VAL A 658 -25.32 -8.32 0.22
C VAL A 658 -24.30 -8.99 1.15
N PHE A 659 -23.06 -8.49 1.17
CA PHE A 659 -22.00 -8.94 2.09
C PHE A 659 -22.36 -8.89 3.59
N GLN A 660 -23.16 -7.91 4.02
CA GLN A 660 -23.66 -7.88 5.40
C GLN A 660 -24.80 -8.88 5.64
N ALA A 661 -25.62 -9.16 4.63
CA ALA A 661 -26.66 -10.18 4.68
C ALA A 661 -26.07 -11.60 4.76
N GLU A 662 -25.11 -11.91 3.88
CA GLU A 662 -24.33 -13.16 3.88
C GLU A 662 -23.67 -13.42 5.25
N LEU A 663 -22.98 -12.42 5.80
CA LEU A 663 -22.37 -12.50 7.13
C LEU A 663 -23.40 -12.65 8.26
N ALA A 664 -24.55 -11.98 8.17
CA ALA A 664 -25.63 -12.11 9.15
C ALA A 664 -26.26 -13.51 9.12
N ALA A 665 -26.38 -14.14 7.95
CA ALA A 665 -26.83 -15.53 7.81
C ALA A 665 -25.88 -16.50 8.53
N ILE A 666 -24.57 -16.37 8.31
CA ILE A 666 -23.54 -17.19 8.95
C ILE A 666 -23.55 -16.99 10.48
N HIS A 667 -23.70 -15.75 10.96
CA HIS A 667 -23.79 -15.44 12.39
C HIS A 667 -25.09 -15.99 13.02
N CYS A 668 -26.22 -15.91 12.30
CA CYS A 668 -27.50 -16.48 12.72
C CYS A 668 -27.41 -18.01 12.85
N ALA A 669 -26.89 -18.71 11.85
CA ALA A 669 -26.67 -20.15 11.89
C ALA A 669 -25.78 -20.59 13.06
N ALA A 670 -24.65 -19.89 13.28
CA ALA A 670 -23.76 -20.17 14.39
C ALA A 670 -24.42 -19.94 15.76
N ASN A 671 -25.16 -18.84 15.92
CA ASN A 671 -25.87 -18.53 17.16
C ASN A 671 -27.03 -19.51 17.42
N TRP A 672 -27.72 -19.98 16.38
CA TRP A 672 -28.72 -21.04 16.50
C TRP A 672 -28.10 -22.32 17.06
N ALA A 673 -27.00 -22.80 16.45
CA ALA A 673 -26.30 -24.00 16.90
C ALA A 673 -25.80 -23.87 18.35
N ALA A 674 -25.28 -22.69 18.70
CA ALA A 674 -24.86 -22.36 20.07
C ALA A 674 -26.03 -22.27 21.07
N SER A 675 -27.25 -21.98 20.62
CA SER A 675 -28.44 -21.95 21.48
C SER A 675 -28.99 -23.35 21.76
N LYS A 676 -28.91 -24.25 20.77
CA LYS A 676 -29.32 -25.67 20.89
C LYS A 676 -28.23 -26.58 21.47
N ASN A 677 -26.97 -26.11 21.48
CA ASN A 677 -25.77 -26.88 21.84
C ASN A 677 -25.54 -28.11 20.93
N VAL A 678 -25.64 -27.89 19.61
CA VAL A 678 -25.50 -28.91 18.55
C VAL A 678 -24.37 -28.56 17.58
N SER A 679 -23.83 -29.56 16.90
CA SER A 679 -22.85 -29.40 15.83
C SER A 679 -23.53 -29.20 14.48
N ILE A 680 -23.02 -28.27 13.66
CA ILE A 680 -23.56 -27.99 12.32
C ILE A 680 -22.46 -27.85 11.27
N ASN A 681 -22.78 -28.27 10.05
CA ASN A 681 -22.05 -27.87 8.84
C ASN A 681 -22.76 -26.64 8.22
N ILE A 682 -22.01 -25.58 7.89
CA ILE A 682 -22.56 -24.36 7.27
C ILE A 682 -22.15 -24.29 5.80
N HIS A 683 -23.14 -24.33 4.90
CA HIS A 683 -22.98 -24.13 3.47
C HIS A 683 -23.29 -22.68 3.10
N THR A 684 -22.34 -22.05 2.42
CA THR A 684 -22.49 -20.72 1.83
C THR A 684 -21.60 -20.62 0.59
N ASP A 685 -22.09 -19.96 -0.45
CA ASP A 685 -21.34 -19.65 -1.67
C ASP A 685 -20.56 -18.32 -1.55
N SER A 686 -20.80 -17.54 -0.48
CA SER A 686 -20.13 -16.27 -0.23
C SER A 686 -18.65 -16.42 0.10
N LEU A 687 -17.85 -16.52 -0.96
CA LEU A 687 -16.39 -16.42 -0.92
C LEU A 687 -15.93 -15.10 -0.29
N SER A 688 -16.70 -14.01 -0.41
CA SER A 688 -16.47 -12.73 0.25
C SER A 688 -16.55 -12.84 1.78
N SER A 689 -17.62 -13.44 2.30
CA SER A 689 -17.83 -13.61 3.75
C SER A 689 -16.85 -14.61 4.35
N ILE A 690 -16.61 -15.74 3.67
CA ILE A 690 -15.58 -16.72 4.06
C ILE A 690 -14.19 -16.05 4.11
N ALA A 691 -13.83 -15.24 3.10
CA ALA A 691 -12.54 -14.54 3.07
C ALA A 691 -12.44 -13.47 4.17
N ALA A 692 -13.52 -12.78 4.50
CA ALA A 692 -13.55 -11.81 5.60
C ALA A 692 -13.38 -12.48 6.97
N ILE A 693 -14.10 -13.58 7.23
CA ILE A 693 -13.99 -14.35 8.47
C ILE A 693 -12.59 -14.96 8.61
N LYS A 694 -12.02 -15.53 7.55
CA LYS A 694 -10.63 -16.04 7.53
C LYS A 694 -9.56 -14.93 7.57
N SER A 695 -9.91 -13.67 7.31
CA SER A 695 -8.93 -12.56 7.27
C SER A 695 -8.51 -12.10 8.67
N ALA A 696 -7.21 -12.25 8.96
CA ALA A 696 -6.57 -11.64 10.13
C ALA A 696 -6.40 -10.12 10.05
N SER A 697 -6.80 -9.49 8.93
CA SER A 697 -6.71 -8.04 8.71
C SER A 697 -8.07 -7.37 8.51
N ALA A 698 -9.17 -8.00 8.98
CA ALA A 698 -10.49 -7.39 8.98
C ALA A 698 -10.56 -6.24 10.00
N ARG A 699 -10.90 -5.02 9.57
CA ARG A 699 -11.08 -3.86 10.48
C ARG A 699 -12.52 -3.63 10.93
N SER A 700 -13.49 -4.08 10.13
CA SER A 700 -14.92 -3.99 10.45
C SER A 700 -15.22 -4.53 11.85
N SER A 701 -15.91 -3.75 12.67
CA SER A 701 -16.40 -4.17 13.99
C SER A 701 -17.39 -5.31 13.83
N PHE A 702 -18.35 -5.17 12.91
CA PHE A 702 -19.30 -6.21 12.55
C PHE A 702 -18.61 -7.57 12.23
N VAL A 703 -17.61 -7.58 11.35
CA VAL A 703 -16.85 -8.82 11.03
C VAL A 703 -16.11 -9.36 12.26
N ASN A 704 -15.47 -8.51 13.06
CA ASN A 704 -14.72 -8.96 14.25
C ASN A 704 -15.62 -9.47 15.38
N ASN A 705 -16.84 -8.95 15.52
CA ASN A 705 -17.80 -9.44 16.51
C ASN A 705 -18.31 -10.83 16.14
N ILE A 706 -18.69 -11.05 14.87
CA ILE A 706 -19.05 -12.37 14.34
C ILE A 706 -17.89 -13.37 14.54
N LYS A 707 -16.65 -12.95 14.27
CA LYS A 707 -15.45 -13.77 14.52
C LYS A 707 -15.27 -14.12 16.00
N GLN A 708 -15.42 -13.17 16.91
CA GLN A 708 -15.34 -13.44 18.35
C GLN A 708 -16.42 -14.43 18.80
N ASP A 709 -17.65 -14.32 18.28
CA ASP A 709 -18.73 -15.24 18.62
C ASP A 709 -18.46 -16.65 18.07
N LEU A 710 -18.05 -16.79 16.80
CA LEU A 710 -17.61 -18.07 16.23
C LEU A 710 -16.50 -18.74 17.07
N VAL A 711 -15.55 -17.96 17.61
CA VAL A 711 -14.50 -18.46 18.51
C VAL A 711 -15.07 -18.90 19.87
N LYS A 712 -15.96 -18.11 20.50
CA LYS A 712 -16.65 -18.49 21.75
C LYS A 712 -17.42 -19.81 21.59
N ILE A 713 -18.09 -19.98 20.45
CA ILE A 713 -18.90 -21.15 20.13
C ILE A 713 -18.00 -22.38 19.94
N LYS A 714 -16.89 -22.25 19.19
CA LYS A 714 -15.90 -23.34 18.98
C LYS A 714 -15.23 -23.82 20.27
N HIS A 715 -15.18 -23.00 21.32
CA HIS A 715 -14.53 -23.32 22.59
C HIS A 715 -15.48 -23.65 23.76
N ARG A 716 -16.79 -23.84 23.51
CA ARG A 716 -17.67 -24.41 24.53
C ARG A 716 -17.37 -25.91 24.72
N PRO A 717 -17.09 -26.39 25.95
CA PRO A 717 -17.06 -27.83 26.21
C PRO A 717 -18.48 -28.41 26.11
N LEU A 718 -18.61 -29.61 25.55
CA LEU A 718 -19.86 -30.36 25.48
C LEU A 718 -20.26 -30.88 26.89
N LEU A 719 -20.87 -30.01 27.68
CA LEU A 719 -21.51 -30.33 28.96
C LEU A 719 -22.74 -31.22 28.75
N GLY A 720 -22.53 -32.51 28.47
CA GLY A 720 -23.64 -33.40 28.12
C GLY A 720 -23.35 -34.90 27.97
N GLN A 721 -22.12 -35.39 28.18
CA GLN A 721 -21.87 -36.84 28.25
C GLN A 721 -21.80 -37.33 29.70
N SER A 722 -22.97 -37.44 30.34
CA SER A 722 -23.14 -38.38 31.45
C SER A 722 -23.00 -39.81 30.91
N PRO A 723 -22.35 -40.74 31.65
CA PRO A 723 -22.30 -42.14 31.23
C PRO A 723 -23.71 -42.72 31.17
N ARG A 724 -23.92 -43.69 30.25
CA ARG A 724 -25.18 -44.42 30.13
C ARG A 724 -25.54 -45.01 31.50
N ARG A 725 -26.73 -44.69 32.00
CA ARG A 725 -27.27 -45.34 33.21
C ARG A 725 -27.74 -46.74 32.85
N ASP A 726 -27.24 -47.74 33.57
CA ASP A 726 -27.85 -49.07 33.56
C ASP A 726 -29.28 -49.00 34.16
N PRO A 727 -30.22 -49.85 33.67
CA PRO A 727 -31.62 -49.77 34.04
C PRO A 727 -31.91 -50.47 35.39
N GLY A 728 -31.46 -49.89 36.51
CA GLY A 728 -31.65 -50.59 37.80
C GLY A 728 -31.26 -49.90 39.10
N GLU A 729 -31.78 -48.70 39.42
CA GLU A 729 -31.86 -48.29 40.85
C GLU A 729 -32.97 -47.26 41.15
N ARG A 730 -33.56 -47.34 42.36
CA ARG A 730 -34.67 -46.48 42.84
C ARG A 730 -34.27 -45.64 44.06
N ILE A 731 -33.82 -44.40 43.85
CA ILE A 731 -33.86 -43.26 44.79
C ILE A 731 -34.07 -42.01 43.91
N GLY A 732 -34.80 -40.95 44.25
CA GLY A 732 -35.61 -40.57 45.43
C GLY A 732 -35.92 -39.07 45.29
N ARG A 733 -37.06 -38.56 45.80
CA ARG A 733 -37.43 -37.13 45.62
C ARG A 733 -36.57 -36.20 46.50
N PRO A 734 -36.13 -35.06 45.97
CA PRO A 734 -36.09 -33.80 46.71
C PRO A 734 -37.23 -32.87 46.29
N THR A 735 -37.61 -31.95 47.18
CA THR A 735 -38.57 -30.88 46.94
C THR A 735 -37.95 -29.72 46.16
N GLY A 736 -38.75 -29.02 45.36
CA GLY A 736 -38.32 -27.84 44.62
C GLY A 736 -38.28 -26.56 45.46
N LYS A 737 -37.62 -25.52 44.93
CA LYS A 737 -37.82 -24.11 45.30
C LYS A 737 -37.89 -23.26 44.03
N THR A 738 -38.65 -22.18 44.09
CA THR A 738 -38.87 -21.23 43.00
C THR A 738 -37.68 -20.28 42.80
N CYS A 739 -37.57 -19.71 41.59
CA CYS A 739 -36.75 -18.55 41.32
C CYS A 739 -37.66 -17.45 40.74
N ASP A 740 -37.78 -16.34 41.45
CA ASP A 740 -38.69 -15.25 41.08
C ASP A 740 -38.13 -14.34 39.98
N HIS A 741 -39.03 -13.67 39.25
CA HIS A 741 -38.68 -12.68 38.23
C HIS A 741 -38.41 -11.30 38.84
N HIS A 742 -37.24 -10.72 38.56
CA HIS A 742 -37.05 -9.28 38.37
C HIS A 742 -36.10 -9.07 37.16
N GLY A 743 -36.30 -8.11 36.24
CA GLY A 743 -37.34 -7.09 36.16
C GLY A 743 -36.81 -5.69 36.47
N GLY A 744 -36.12 -5.09 35.50
CA GLY A 744 -35.50 -3.76 35.55
C GLY A 744 -34.74 -3.45 34.28
#